data_AF-A0A7J6U9S1-F1
#
_entry.id   AF-A0A7J6U9S1-F1
#
_cell.length_a   1.000
_cell.length_b   1.000
_cell.length_c   1.000
_cell.angle_alpha   90.00
_cell.angle_beta   90.00
_cell.angle_gamma   90.00
#
_symmetry.space_group_name_H-M   'P 1'
#
loop_
_entity.id
_entity.type
_entity.pdbx_description
1 polymer ?
#
loop_
_entity_poly.entity_id
_entity_poly.type
_entity_poly.pdbx_seq_one_letter_code
_entity_poly.pdbx_strand_id
1 'polypeptide(L)'
;MPKIDKYGTQQPLALLKFVVEKGFMYERSGDLEKIIIQDVEHIAAMQPPGAGRNSIDPRVVSLYCAIGITFPSTETIDKIYSSILKGMFVLFGDEVRHMALRLPNVTLSLHRDVVENLPRSPSKFHYIFNLRDLSRVYQGVCQADPQFRRVYADRLIDDSERDYVDGQLMGKIIEKHFPECREVALREPLVFGDFKDVVGILEADEPTGEMRLYEDMADWKTVNGILAAVLELYNLNNSAMNLVLFVDAMRHMTRIHRILRLPQGNALLVGIGGLGKQSLTKLASFAAEQALYEITLCRGYGDSNLKEDLKELYQAAVKGPQTFLFTDANVVEEGFLEYINNMLTVGMVPALFADDEKESLISAVRGKAKAEGVNHIRSQLHLVLAMSPAGSALRVRCRNFPGLVTCTTIDWFQPWPTDALLAVATQLLAECDVPADNRRDINQFICEAHLSVTTKYSPDFEAKFKRRNFATPKNYLDFLSGYEDLLAKNRKTIDGQTQRLGGGLDKLIQAAEQVTVMSKDLAEKKVGVDEKALAVGTLIEEINEKSITVAKHEKVANEQAKQIADDNVIIQREKEDADTALAEALPALDMAAKALEELDKKDITEVKSMASPPAPVMIVCQCVLILRPLGKEDENGGWAAAKQMLSDVGLLRALQVYKKDDMKDRQIKKIKELLAKDKDVFEGDNMKNISKAGFGLLQW
;
A
#
# COMPACT_ATOMS: atom_id res chain seq x y z
N MET A 1 9.05 -36.69 -44.27
CA MET A 1 9.96 -37.18 -45.33
C MET A 1 11.30 -37.48 -44.69
N PRO A 2 11.90 -38.66 -44.91
CA PRO A 2 13.17 -39.03 -44.30
C PRO A 2 14.27 -38.00 -44.60
N LYS A 3 15.03 -37.63 -43.56
CA LYS A 3 16.19 -36.74 -43.71
C LYS A 3 17.28 -37.44 -44.52
N ILE A 4 17.91 -36.70 -45.42
CA ILE A 4 19.10 -37.18 -46.14
C ILE A 4 20.29 -37.13 -45.18
N ASP A 5 21.03 -38.24 -45.08
CA ASP A 5 22.26 -38.29 -44.30
C ASP A 5 23.44 -37.59 -45.01
N LYS A 6 24.62 -37.56 -44.37
CA LYS A 6 25.81 -36.92 -44.94
C LYS A 6 26.27 -37.55 -46.25
N TYR A 7 25.85 -38.78 -46.54
CA TYR A 7 26.24 -39.54 -47.73
C TYR A 7 25.18 -39.49 -48.84
N GLY A 8 24.14 -38.68 -48.67
CA GLY A 8 23.08 -38.56 -49.69
C GLY A 8 22.04 -39.66 -49.64
N THR A 9 22.02 -40.52 -48.60
CA THR A 9 21.08 -41.64 -48.50
C THR A 9 19.97 -41.37 -47.50
N GLN A 10 18.85 -42.06 -47.68
CA GLN A 10 17.67 -41.99 -46.79
C GLN A 10 17.44 -43.39 -46.19
N GLN A 11 17.96 -43.61 -44.98
CA GLN A 11 17.96 -44.94 -44.34
C GLN A 11 16.58 -45.61 -44.25
N PRO A 12 15.47 -44.91 -43.93
CA PRO A 12 14.14 -45.52 -43.95
C PRO A 12 13.72 -46.03 -45.34
N LEU A 13 14.12 -45.35 -46.42
CA LEU A 13 13.83 -45.80 -47.79
C LEU A 13 14.71 -46.98 -48.19
N ALA A 14 15.94 -47.06 -47.68
CA ALA A 14 16.80 -48.21 -47.89
C ALA A 14 16.23 -49.48 -47.21
N LEU A 15 15.68 -49.33 -45.99
CA LEU A 15 14.96 -50.41 -45.32
C LEU A 15 13.71 -50.83 -46.10
N LEU A 16 12.89 -49.85 -46.53
CA LEU A 16 11.71 -50.13 -47.35
C LEU A 16 12.09 -50.88 -48.63
N LYS A 17 13.17 -50.47 -49.32
CA LYS A 17 13.70 -51.18 -50.48
C LYS A 17 13.99 -52.64 -50.15
N PHE A 18 14.73 -52.87 -49.06
CA PHE A 18 15.15 -54.20 -48.64
C PHE A 18 13.94 -55.10 -48.37
N VAL A 19 12.96 -54.59 -47.61
CA VAL A 19 11.74 -55.32 -47.26
C VAL A 19 10.93 -55.67 -48.51
N VAL A 20 10.69 -54.71 -49.40
CA VAL A 20 9.89 -54.92 -50.62
C VAL A 20 10.60 -55.88 -51.59
N GLU A 21 11.93 -55.78 -51.71
CA GLU A 21 12.70 -56.61 -52.63
C GLU A 21 12.89 -58.04 -52.11
N LYS A 22 13.07 -58.21 -50.80
CA LYS A 22 13.43 -59.52 -50.20
C LYS A 22 12.27 -60.24 -49.56
N GLY A 23 11.19 -59.56 -49.18
CA GLY A 23 10.06 -60.15 -48.46
C GLY A 23 10.40 -60.57 -47.02
N PHE A 24 11.47 -60.05 -46.45
CA PHE A 24 11.85 -60.30 -45.05
C PHE A 24 12.69 -59.15 -44.49
N MET A 25 12.81 -59.11 -43.17
CA MET A 25 13.75 -58.26 -42.44
C MET A 25 14.38 -59.01 -41.28
N TYR A 26 15.41 -58.42 -40.67
CA TYR A 26 16.02 -58.96 -39.46
C TYR A 26 15.61 -58.13 -38.25
N GLU A 27 15.36 -58.79 -37.14
CA GLU A 27 15.18 -58.11 -35.87
C GLU A 27 16.46 -57.38 -35.47
N ARG A 28 16.38 -56.09 -35.11
CA ARG A 28 17.57 -55.30 -34.76
C ARG A 28 17.97 -55.40 -33.29
N SER A 29 17.01 -55.66 -32.40
CA SER A 29 17.16 -55.62 -30.93
C SER A 29 17.41 -56.98 -30.28
N GLY A 30 17.25 -58.08 -31.02
CA GLY A 30 17.45 -59.46 -30.55
C GLY A 30 18.57 -60.17 -31.29
N ASP A 31 18.41 -61.48 -31.49
CA ASP A 31 19.42 -62.39 -32.07
C ASP A 31 19.51 -62.34 -33.61
N LEU A 32 19.11 -61.21 -34.22
CA LEU A 32 19.01 -61.04 -35.67
C LEU A 32 18.11 -62.11 -36.33
N GLU A 33 17.00 -62.44 -35.69
CA GLU A 33 16.04 -63.40 -36.24
C GLU A 33 15.45 -62.88 -37.56
N LYS A 34 15.28 -63.79 -38.52
CA LYS A 34 14.71 -63.48 -39.82
C LYS A 34 13.19 -63.45 -39.73
N ILE A 35 12.61 -62.26 -39.87
CA ILE A 35 11.17 -62.03 -39.92
C ILE A 35 10.73 -62.06 -41.38
N ILE A 36 9.99 -63.10 -41.78
CA ILE A 36 9.43 -63.24 -43.12
C ILE A 36 8.10 -62.50 -43.19
N ILE A 37 7.93 -61.63 -44.18
CA ILE A 37 6.73 -60.83 -44.37
C ILE A 37 5.91 -61.47 -45.50
N GLN A 38 4.71 -61.93 -45.18
CA GLN A 38 3.78 -62.56 -46.13
C GLN A 38 2.50 -61.73 -46.24
N ASP A 39 1.85 -61.79 -47.40
CA ASP A 39 0.54 -61.18 -47.67
C ASP A 39 0.46 -59.66 -47.40
N VAL A 40 1.49 -58.91 -47.81
CA VAL A 40 1.53 -57.45 -47.71
C VAL A 40 1.54 -56.79 -49.08
N GLU A 41 0.64 -55.83 -49.28
CA GLU A 41 0.64 -54.94 -50.44
C GLU A 41 1.17 -53.56 -50.04
N HIS A 42 1.97 -52.94 -50.92
CA HIS A 42 2.58 -51.65 -50.67
C HIS A 42 2.00 -50.56 -51.58
N ILE A 43 1.39 -49.55 -50.97
CA ILE A 43 0.95 -48.33 -51.65
C ILE A 43 1.69 -47.15 -51.02
N ALA A 44 2.30 -46.31 -51.85
CA ALA A 44 3.04 -45.15 -51.41
C ALA A 44 2.67 -43.92 -52.24
N ALA A 45 2.66 -42.76 -51.60
CA ALA A 45 2.46 -41.48 -52.26
C ALA A 45 3.60 -40.52 -51.88
N MET A 46 4.07 -39.76 -52.86
CA MET A 46 5.05 -38.70 -52.64
C MET A 46 4.68 -37.45 -53.42
N GLN A 47 5.16 -36.31 -52.95
CA GLN A 47 5.13 -35.09 -53.74
C GLN A 47 6.27 -35.11 -54.76
N PRO A 48 6.11 -34.46 -55.93
CA PRO A 48 7.15 -34.41 -56.94
C PRO A 48 8.48 -33.86 -56.37
N PRO A 49 9.64 -34.44 -56.74
CA PRO A 49 10.94 -33.93 -56.34
C PRO A 49 11.17 -32.52 -56.93
N GLY A 50 11.80 -31.62 -56.17
CA GLY A 50 12.01 -30.21 -56.55
C GLY A 50 11.54 -29.21 -55.48
N ALA A 51 11.78 -27.91 -55.73
CA ALA A 51 11.39 -26.80 -54.83
C ALA A 51 11.81 -26.95 -53.35
N GLY A 52 12.98 -27.58 -53.11
CA GLY A 52 13.52 -27.83 -51.77
C GLY A 52 13.05 -29.13 -51.12
N ARG A 53 12.37 -30.01 -51.85
CA ARG A 53 12.06 -31.40 -51.44
C ARG A 53 13.11 -32.37 -51.95
N ASN A 54 13.37 -33.40 -51.14
CA ASN A 54 14.36 -34.43 -51.41
C ASN A 54 13.92 -35.35 -52.55
N SER A 55 14.84 -35.71 -53.43
CA SER A 55 14.65 -36.77 -54.42
C SER A 55 14.64 -38.13 -53.74
N ILE A 56 13.87 -39.07 -54.29
CA ILE A 56 13.84 -40.47 -53.83
C ILE A 56 14.91 -41.27 -54.59
N ASP A 57 15.49 -42.27 -53.93
CA ASP A 57 16.41 -43.22 -54.56
C ASP A 57 15.71 -43.95 -55.72
N PRO A 58 16.22 -43.83 -56.97
CA PRO A 58 15.62 -44.48 -58.13
C PRO A 58 15.45 -46.00 -57.98
N ARG A 59 16.31 -46.65 -57.17
CA ARG A 59 16.24 -48.10 -56.91
C ARG A 59 15.05 -48.51 -56.05
N VAL A 60 14.45 -47.56 -55.31
CA VAL A 60 13.18 -47.77 -54.61
C VAL A 60 12.05 -47.61 -55.60
N VAL A 61 12.09 -46.55 -56.42
CA VAL A 61 11.04 -46.25 -57.40
C VAL A 61 10.86 -47.40 -58.40
N SER A 62 11.94 -48.08 -58.79
CA SER A 62 11.88 -49.25 -59.68
C SER A 62 11.09 -50.44 -59.13
N LEU A 63 10.82 -50.49 -57.83
CA LEU A 63 10.00 -51.54 -57.20
C LEU A 63 8.50 -51.21 -57.23
N TYR A 64 8.11 -50.02 -57.68
CA TYR A 64 6.73 -49.53 -57.69
C TYR A 64 6.26 -49.16 -59.09
N CYS A 65 4.95 -49.25 -59.32
CA CYS A 65 4.31 -48.58 -60.45
C CYS A 65 4.09 -47.10 -60.07
N ALA A 66 4.84 -46.19 -60.72
CA ALA A 66 4.71 -44.76 -60.46
C ALA A 66 3.57 -44.14 -61.30
N ILE A 67 2.53 -43.67 -60.63
CA ILE A 67 1.39 -42.97 -61.26
C ILE A 67 1.46 -41.49 -60.91
N GLY A 68 1.53 -40.63 -61.93
CA GLY A 68 1.51 -39.18 -61.75
C GLY A 68 0.08 -38.66 -61.57
N ILE A 69 -0.28 -38.25 -60.37
CA ILE A 69 -1.57 -37.60 -60.09
C ILE A 69 -1.43 -36.10 -60.38
N THR A 70 -2.07 -35.64 -61.45
CA THR A 70 -2.14 -34.22 -61.81
C THR A 70 -3.27 -33.52 -61.05
N PHE A 71 -3.22 -32.19 -61.04
CA PHE A 71 -4.31 -31.40 -60.45
C PHE A 71 -5.60 -31.62 -61.27
N PRO A 72 -6.77 -31.81 -60.63
CA PRO A 72 -8.04 -32.00 -61.34
C PRO A 72 -8.37 -30.82 -62.25
N SER A 73 -9.07 -31.09 -63.36
CA SER A 73 -9.54 -30.01 -64.24
C SER A 73 -10.59 -29.13 -63.53
N THR A 74 -10.68 -27.86 -63.95
CA THR A 74 -11.67 -26.92 -63.42
C THR A 74 -13.10 -27.48 -63.49
N GLU A 75 -13.44 -28.15 -64.59
CA GLU A 75 -14.75 -28.82 -64.77
C GLU A 75 -15.00 -29.93 -63.76
N THR A 76 -13.95 -30.69 -63.40
CA THR A 76 -14.06 -31.76 -62.39
C THR A 76 -14.31 -31.15 -61.02
N ILE A 77 -13.58 -30.07 -60.70
CA ILE A 77 -13.72 -29.38 -59.41
C ILE A 77 -15.11 -28.74 -59.29
N ASP A 78 -15.57 -28.07 -60.35
CA ASP A 78 -16.91 -27.49 -60.43
C ASP A 78 -18.00 -28.55 -60.22
N LYS A 79 -17.88 -29.72 -60.87
CA LYS A 79 -18.79 -30.86 -60.66
C LYS A 79 -18.80 -31.36 -59.22
N ILE A 80 -17.63 -31.54 -58.61
CA ILE A 80 -17.50 -32.06 -57.24
C ILE A 80 -18.23 -31.12 -56.27
N TYR A 81 -17.89 -29.83 -56.28
CA TYR A 81 -18.46 -28.89 -55.32
C TYR A 81 -19.91 -28.54 -55.62
N SER A 82 -20.30 -28.47 -56.90
CA SER A 82 -21.72 -28.33 -57.28
C SER A 82 -22.55 -29.50 -56.77
N SER A 83 -22.03 -30.74 -56.85
CA SER A 83 -22.74 -31.93 -56.36
C SER A 83 -22.92 -31.88 -54.84
N ILE A 84 -21.90 -31.46 -54.10
CA ILE A 84 -21.96 -31.32 -52.64
C ILE A 84 -23.01 -30.25 -52.27
N LEU A 85 -22.92 -29.06 -52.87
CA LEU A 85 -23.86 -27.98 -52.60
C LEU A 85 -25.30 -28.34 -52.99
N LYS A 86 -25.52 -29.01 -54.11
CA LYS A 86 -26.86 -29.47 -54.52
C LYS A 86 -27.47 -30.41 -53.49
N GLY A 87 -26.68 -31.32 -52.92
CA GLY A 87 -27.14 -32.23 -51.86
C GLY A 87 -27.53 -31.49 -50.58
N MET A 88 -26.77 -30.45 -50.22
CA MET A 88 -27.05 -29.62 -49.04
C MET A 88 -28.24 -28.69 -49.24
N PHE A 89 -28.34 -28.05 -50.41
CA PHE A 89 -29.35 -27.03 -50.70
C PHE A 89 -30.74 -27.62 -50.98
N VAL A 90 -30.91 -28.95 -50.95
CA VAL A 90 -32.22 -29.59 -51.13
C VAL A 90 -33.26 -29.05 -50.16
N LEU A 91 -32.88 -28.69 -48.92
CA LEU A 91 -33.82 -28.18 -47.92
C LEU A 91 -34.10 -26.67 -48.02
N PHE A 92 -33.37 -25.96 -48.89
CA PHE A 92 -33.45 -24.50 -49.02
C PHE A 92 -34.39 -24.09 -50.16
N GLY A 93 -34.79 -22.82 -50.17
CA GLY A 93 -35.59 -22.22 -51.25
C GLY A 93 -34.88 -22.23 -52.61
N ASP A 94 -35.65 -22.08 -53.69
CA ASP A 94 -35.12 -22.22 -55.05
C ASP A 94 -34.03 -21.20 -55.39
N GLU A 95 -34.08 -20.00 -54.82
CA GLU A 95 -33.02 -18.99 -54.96
C GLU A 95 -31.67 -19.51 -54.48
N VAL A 96 -31.62 -20.12 -53.29
CA VAL A 96 -30.40 -20.71 -52.70
C VAL A 96 -29.98 -21.96 -53.48
N ARG A 97 -30.93 -22.80 -53.93
CA ARG A 97 -30.61 -23.97 -54.76
C ARG A 97 -29.92 -23.59 -56.07
N HIS A 98 -30.34 -22.50 -56.71
CA HIS A 98 -29.67 -21.99 -57.92
C HIS A 98 -28.23 -21.51 -57.66
N MET A 99 -27.92 -21.11 -56.42
CA MET A 99 -26.55 -20.74 -56.04
C MET A 99 -25.57 -21.91 -56.10
N ALA A 100 -26.03 -23.15 -55.91
CA ALA A 100 -25.17 -24.35 -56.00
C ALA A 100 -24.45 -24.49 -57.34
N LEU A 101 -24.98 -23.89 -58.41
CA LEU A 101 -24.39 -23.88 -59.75
C LEU A 101 -23.42 -22.72 -60.00
N ARG A 102 -23.59 -21.60 -59.28
CA ARG A 102 -22.81 -20.37 -59.50
C ARG A 102 -21.62 -20.28 -58.56
N LEU A 103 -21.77 -20.76 -57.33
CA LEU A 103 -20.77 -20.64 -56.27
C LEU A 103 -19.44 -21.36 -56.58
N PRO A 104 -19.42 -22.57 -57.15
CA PRO A 104 -18.19 -23.24 -57.56
C PRO A 104 -17.37 -22.44 -58.56
N ASN A 105 -17.98 -21.97 -59.63
CA ASN A 105 -17.32 -21.09 -60.60
C ASN A 105 -16.72 -19.83 -59.96
N VAL A 106 -17.46 -19.19 -59.04
CA VAL A 106 -17.00 -17.99 -58.32
C VAL A 106 -15.79 -18.29 -57.44
N THR A 107 -15.87 -19.33 -56.60
CA THR A 107 -14.75 -19.72 -55.72
C THR A 107 -13.53 -20.19 -56.49
N LEU A 108 -13.71 -20.84 -57.63
CA LEU A 108 -12.61 -21.27 -58.49
C LEU A 108 -11.90 -20.10 -59.13
N SER A 109 -12.64 -19.09 -59.60
CA SER A 109 -12.05 -17.85 -60.11
C SER A 109 -11.24 -17.16 -59.01
N LEU A 110 -11.82 -17.00 -57.81
CA LEU A 110 -11.13 -16.42 -56.66
C LEU A 110 -9.84 -17.19 -56.32
N HIS A 111 -9.94 -18.52 -56.23
CA HIS A 111 -8.81 -19.37 -55.90
C HIS A 111 -7.67 -19.24 -56.91
N ARG A 112 -7.99 -19.24 -58.21
CA ARG A 112 -7.00 -19.07 -59.28
C ARG A 112 -6.32 -17.71 -59.17
N ASP A 113 -7.10 -16.64 -59.05
CA ASP A 113 -6.57 -15.28 -59.01
C ASP A 113 -5.69 -15.06 -57.75
N VAL A 114 -6.04 -15.68 -56.61
CA VAL A 114 -5.20 -15.70 -55.40
C VAL A 114 -3.88 -16.47 -55.63
N VAL A 115 -3.95 -17.65 -56.24
CA VAL A 115 -2.75 -18.49 -56.51
C VAL A 115 -1.78 -17.79 -57.48
N GLU A 116 -2.30 -17.10 -58.50
CA GLU A 116 -1.50 -16.41 -59.50
C GLU A 116 -0.87 -15.12 -58.96
N ASN A 117 -1.63 -14.33 -58.20
CA ASN A 117 -1.18 -13.00 -57.75
C ASN A 117 -0.45 -13.01 -56.40
N LEU A 118 -0.60 -14.05 -55.57
CA LEU A 118 0.01 -14.14 -54.24
C LEU A 118 0.99 -15.33 -54.13
N PRO A 119 2.12 -15.31 -54.86
CA PRO A 119 3.06 -16.43 -54.89
C PRO A 119 3.83 -16.56 -53.57
N ARG A 120 4.28 -17.78 -53.31
CA ARG A 120 5.12 -18.11 -52.17
C ARG A 120 6.47 -17.41 -52.24
N SER A 121 6.90 -16.78 -51.15
CA SER A 121 8.25 -16.20 -50.99
C SER A 121 8.94 -16.72 -49.72
N PRO A 122 10.25 -16.45 -49.50
CA PRO A 122 10.91 -16.78 -48.24
C PRO A 122 10.29 -16.11 -47.01
N SER A 123 9.78 -14.88 -47.13
CA SER A 123 9.04 -14.18 -46.08
C SER A 123 7.60 -14.69 -45.94
N LYS A 124 6.99 -15.13 -47.05
CA LYS A 124 5.62 -15.67 -47.15
C LYS A 124 5.66 -17.18 -47.41
N PHE A 125 6.43 -17.90 -46.61
CA PHE A 125 6.72 -19.33 -46.84
C PHE A 125 5.48 -20.22 -46.66
N HIS A 126 4.45 -19.72 -45.99
CA HIS A 126 3.19 -20.38 -45.77
C HIS A 126 2.16 -20.10 -46.84
N TYR A 127 2.41 -19.28 -47.88
CA TYR A 127 1.47 -19.05 -48.99
C TYR A 127 1.45 -20.27 -49.92
N ILE A 128 0.77 -21.33 -49.47
CA ILE A 128 0.62 -22.61 -50.18
C ILE A 128 -0.87 -22.91 -50.27
N PHE A 129 -1.50 -22.36 -51.29
CA PHE A 129 -2.92 -22.56 -51.56
C PHE A 129 -3.13 -23.86 -52.33
N ASN A 130 -4.04 -24.71 -51.85
CA ASN A 130 -4.37 -25.99 -52.47
C ASN A 130 -5.87 -26.31 -52.32
N LEU A 131 -6.32 -27.44 -52.87
CA LEU A 131 -7.74 -27.83 -52.84
C LEU A 131 -8.32 -27.94 -51.43
N ARG A 132 -7.51 -28.19 -50.40
CA ARG A 132 -7.97 -28.22 -49.01
C ARG A 132 -8.49 -26.86 -48.55
N ASP A 133 -7.89 -25.77 -49.02
CA ASP A 133 -8.35 -24.42 -48.71
C ASP A 133 -9.73 -24.18 -49.31
N LEU A 134 -9.93 -24.63 -50.56
CA LEU A 134 -11.24 -24.63 -51.20
C LEU A 134 -12.23 -25.51 -50.44
N SER A 135 -11.85 -26.74 -50.07
CA SER A 135 -12.70 -27.66 -49.29
C SER A 135 -13.12 -27.07 -47.95
N ARG A 136 -12.25 -26.30 -47.28
CA ARG A 136 -12.59 -25.60 -46.02
C ARG A 136 -13.64 -24.51 -46.22
N VAL A 137 -13.62 -23.79 -47.35
CA VAL A 137 -14.69 -22.84 -47.69
C VAL A 137 -16.02 -23.58 -47.75
N TYR A 138 -16.07 -24.67 -48.52
CA TYR A 138 -17.28 -25.48 -48.63
C TYR A 138 -17.70 -26.14 -47.32
N GLN A 139 -16.74 -26.57 -46.49
CA GLN A 139 -17.04 -27.09 -45.16
C GLN A 139 -17.72 -26.03 -44.30
N GLY A 140 -17.25 -24.77 -44.34
CA GLY A 140 -17.93 -23.65 -43.68
C GLY A 140 -19.32 -23.38 -44.23
N VAL A 141 -19.50 -23.40 -45.57
CA VAL A 141 -20.81 -23.29 -46.22
C VAL A 141 -21.74 -24.44 -45.87
N CYS A 142 -21.22 -25.64 -45.60
CA CYS A 142 -22.05 -26.77 -45.19
C CYS A 142 -22.47 -26.69 -43.71
N GLN A 143 -21.78 -25.90 -42.89
CA GLN A 143 -22.13 -25.67 -41.48
C GLN A 143 -23.03 -24.46 -41.27
N ALA A 144 -22.98 -23.50 -42.19
CA ALA A 144 -23.70 -22.24 -42.13
C ALA A 144 -24.69 -22.15 -43.29
N ASP A 145 -25.89 -21.64 -43.02
CA ASP A 145 -26.57 -20.85 -44.05
C ASP A 145 -25.60 -19.72 -44.51
N PRO A 146 -25.48 -19.44 -45.82
CA PRO A 146 -24.29 -19.59 -46.67
C PRO A 146 -23.14 -18.58 -46.42
N GLN A 147 -21.85 -19.00 -46.46
CA GLN A 147 -20.69 -18.06 -46.37
C GLN A 147 -19.44 -18.41 -47.22
N PHE A 148 -19.02 -17.48 -48.10
CA PHE A 148 -17.98 -17.68 -49.13
C PHE A 148 -16.63 -16.96 -48.95
N ARG A 149 -16.49 -16.01 -48.02
CA ARG A 149 -15.45 -14.94 -48.14
C ARG A 149 -14.10 -15.17 -47.44
N ARG A 150 -13.99 -15.99 -46.37
CA ARG A 150 -12.98 -15.73 -45.32
C ARG A 150 -11.75 -16.63 -45.22
N VAL A 151 -11.73 -17.78 -45.90
CA VAL A 151 -10.60 -18.73 -45.80
C VAL A 151 -9.30 -18.18 -46.39
N TYR A 152 -9.40 -17.28 -47.39
CA TYR A 152 -8.23 -16.72 -48.07
C TYR A 152 -7.66 -15.49 -47.35
N ALA A 153 -8.51 -14.58 -46.87
CA ALA A 153 -8.08 -13.33 -46.22
C ALA A 153 -7.33 -13.56 -44.89
N ASP A 154 -7.72 -14.60 -44.13
CA ASP A 154 -7.15 -14.87 -42.80
C ASP A 154 -5.67 -15.32 -42.83
N ARG A 155 -5.17 -15.78 -43.99
CA ARG A 155 -3.78 -16.23 -44.19
C ARG A 155 -2.81 -15.09 -44.54
N LEU A 156 -3.34 -13.93 -44.93
CA LEU A 156 -2.58 -12.81 -45.50
C LEU A 156 -1.87 -11.99 -44.42
N ILE A 157 -0.62 -11.65 -44.67
CA ILE A 157 0.23 -10.91 -43.73
C ILE A 157 -0.01 -9.40 -43.82
N ASP A 158 -0.08 -8.88 -45.05
CA ASP A 158 -0.05 -7.44 -45.32
C ASP A 158 -1.47 -6.87 -45.48
N ASP A 159 -1.72 -5.68 -44.91
CA ASP A 159 -3.03 -5.02 -45.00
C ASP A 159 -3.41 -4.69 -46.44
N SER A 160 -2.44 -4.29 -47.26
CA SER A 160 -2.66 -4.02 -48.69
C SER A 160 -3.09 -5.26 -49.49
N GLU A 161 -2.64 -6.45 -49.08
CA GLU A 161 -3.09 -7.71 -49.70
C GLU A 161 -4.51 -8.05 -49.27
N ARG A 162 -4.89 -7.77 -48.02
CA ARG A 162 -6.28 -7.93 -47.57
C ARG A 162 -7.19 -6.95 -48.28
N ASP A 163 -6.82 -5.68 -48.39
CA ASP A 163 -7.59 -4.67 -49.14
C ASP A 163 -7.72 -5.06 -50.63
N TYR A 164 -6.69 -5.66 -51.21
CA TYR A 164 -6.76 -6.20 -52.56
C TYR A 164 -7.76 -7.36 -52.67
N VAL A 165 -7.70 -8.34 -51.77
CA VAL A 165 -8.61 -9.50 -51.80
C VAL A 165 -10.03 -9.10 -51.44
N ASP A 166 -10.24 -8.43 -50.30
CA ASP A 166 -11.56 -8.10 -49.76
C ASP A 166 -12.20 -6.91 -50.48
N GLY A 167 -11.43 -5.84 -50.72
CA GLY A 167 -11.93 -4.62 -51.34
C GLY A 167 -12.04 -4.71 -52.86
N GLN A 168 -10.98 -5.18 -53.53
CA GLN A 168 -10.92 -5.16 -54.99
C GLN A 168 -11.41 -6.44 -55.64
N LEU A 169 -10.88 -7.60 -55.24
CA LEU A 169 -11.15 -8.88 -55.91
C LEU A 169 -12.54 -9.38 -55.57
N MET A 170 -12.89 -9.46 -54.28
CA MET A 170 -14.23 -9.84 -53.83
C MET A 170 -15.27 -8.81 -54.27
N GLY A 171 -14.98 -7.52 -54.18
CA GLY A 171 -15.87 -6.46 -54.68
C GLY A 171 -16.25 -6.68 -56.14
N LYS A 172 -15.27 -6.90 -57.03
CA LYS A 172 -15.49 -7.19 -58.46
C LYS A 172 -16.24 -8.50 -58.70
N ILE A 173 -15.93 -9.54 -57.93
CA ILE A 173 -16.57 -10.86 -58.06
C ILE A 173 -18.05 -10.80 -57.65
N ILE A 174 -18.37 -10.14 -56.52
CA ILE A 174 -19.76 -9.95 -56.09
C ILE A 174 -20.51 -9.07 -57.09
N GLU A 175 -19.92 -7.96 -57.54
CA GLU A 175 -20.58 -7.10 -58.52
C GLU A 175 -20.89 -7.82 -59.84
N LYS A 176 -20.00 -8.72 -60.28
CA LYS A 176 -20.17 -9.51 -61.50
C LYS A 176 -21.21 -10.64 -61.37
N HIS A 177 -21.25 -11.32 -60.23
CA HIS A 177 -22.03 -12.56 -60.07
C HIS A 177 -23.28 -12.41 -59.19
N PHE A 178 -23.28 -11.45 -58.25
CA PHE A 178 -24.32 -11.22 -57.24
C PHE A 178 -24.54 -9.70 -56.98
N PRO A 179 -24.89 -8.90 -58.00
CA PRO A 179 -25.02 -7.45 -57.84
C PRO A 179 -26.11 -7.05 -56.82
N GLU A 180 -27.16 -7.86 -56.70
CA GLU A 180 -28.31 -7.63 -55.82
C GLU A 180 -27.93 -7.72 -54.34
N CYS A 181 -26.96 -8.57 -53.99
CA CYS A 181 -26.51 -8.78 -52.61
C CYS A 181 -25.29 -7.92 -52.26
N ARG A 182 -24.90 -6.97 -53.13
CA ARG A 182 -23.63 -6.23 -52.99
C ARG A 182 -23.52 -5.49 -51.67
N GLU A 183 -24.54 -4.73 -51.30
CA GLU A 183 -24.52 -3.91 -50.08
C GLU A 183 -24.43 -4.76 -48.82
N VAL A 184 -25.24 -5.83 -48.74
CA VAL A 184 -25.24 -6.75 -47.60
C VAL A 184 -23.92 -7.51 -47.52
N ALA A 185 -23.42 -8.00 -48.65
CA ALA A 185 -22.22 -8.83 -48.67
C ALA A 185 -20.93 -8.02 -48.43
N LEU A 186 -20.90 -6.72 -48.80
CA LEU A 186 -19.77 -5.81 -48.56
C LEU A 186 -19.90 -4.98 -47.29
N ARG A 187 -20.90 -5.26 -46.43
CA ARG A 187 -21.08 -4.54 -45.15
C ARG A 187 -19.87 -4.75 -44.24
N GLU A 188 -19.43 -3.70 -43.57
CA GLU A 188 -18.44 -3.77 -42.49
C GLU A 188 -19.02 -3.26 -41.16
N PRO A 189 -18.82 -3.98 -40.04
CA PRO A 189 -18.24 -5.31 -39.96
C PRO A 189 -19.23 -6.40 -40.36
N LEU A 190 -18.72 -7.46 -40.98
CA LEU A 190 -19.43 -8.71 -41.16
C LEU A 190 -18.88 -9.67 -40.09
N VAL A 191 -19.67 -10.17 -39.15
CA VAL A 191 -19.17 -11.06 -38.10
C VAL A 191 -20.17 -12.19 -37.93
N PHE A 192 -19.72 -13.43 -38.10
CA PHE A 192 -20.57 -14.59 -37.90
C PHE A 192 -19.98 -15.46 -36.81
N GLY A 193 -20.85 -16.01 -35.98
CA GLY A 193 -20.49 -16.84 -34.85
C GLY A 193 -21.68 -17.65 -34.37
N ASP A 194 -21.42 -18.72 -33.63
CA ASP A 194 -22.43 -19.54 -32.96
C ASP A 194 -22.43 -19.30 -31.44
N PHE A 195 -21.87 -18.17 -31.00
CA PHE A 195 -21.66 -17.85 -29.59
C PHE A 195 -22.59 -16.75 -29.07
N LYS A 196 -23.70 -16.44 -29.76
CA LYS A 196 -24.65 -15.43 -29.29
C LYS A 196 -25.27 -15.77 -27.94
N ASP A 197 -25.73 -17.02 -27.79
CA ASP A 197 -26.37 -17.51 -26.58
C ASP A 197 -25.40 -18.29 -25.67
N VAL A 198 -24.08 -18.15 -25.92
CA VAL A 198 -23.04 -18.91 -25.22
C VAL A 198 -23.06 -18.70 -23.70
N VAL A 199 -23.43 -17.50 -23.24
CA VAL A 199 -23.45 -17.14 -21.82
C VAL A 199 -24.49 -18.00 -21.09
N GLY A 200 -25.71 -18.08 -21.63
CA GLY A 200 -26.77 -18.91 -21.05
C GLY A 200 -26.43 -20.40 -21.07
N ILE A 201 -25.69 -20.86 -22.08
CA ILE A 201 -25.24 -22.26 -22.16
C ILE A 201 -24.16 -22.55 -21.12
N LEU A 202 -23.22 -21.62 -20.90
CA LEU A 202 -22.13 -21.78 -19.93
C LEU A 202 -22.61 -21.65 -18.47
N GLU A 203 -23.70 -20.92 -18.22
CA GLU A 203 -24.32 -20.78 -16.89
C GLU A 203 -25.29 -21.93 -16.57
N ALA A 204 -25.74 -22.70 -17.56
CA ALA A 204 -26.63 -23.81 -17.35
C ALA A 204 -25.90 -25.01 -16.70
N ASP A 205 -26.45 -25.53 -15.59
CA ASP A 205 -25.93 -26.72 -14.90
C ASP A 205 -26.05 -28.01 -15.74
N GLU A 206 -26.96 -28.03 -16.73
CA GLU A 206 -27.13 -29.13 -17.68
C GLU A 206 -26.94 -28.64 -19.12
N PRO A 207 -26.31 -29.43 -20.00
CA PRO A 207 -26.16 -29.07 -21.42
C PRO A 207 -27.55 -28.90 -22.02
N THR A 208 -27.91 -27.66 -22.35
CA THR A 208 -29.26 -27.24 -22.73
C THR A 208 -29.80 -27.95 -23.98
N GLY A 209 -28.95 -28.70 -24.70
CA GLY A 209 -29.31 -29.40 -25.94
C GLY A 209 -29.71 -28.44 -27.07
N GLU A 210 -29.65 -27.13 -26.82
CA GLU A 210 -29.99 -26.09 -27.77
C GLU A 210 -28.93 -26.04 -28.88
N MET A 211 -29.41 -26.15 -30.11
CA MET A 211 -28.58 -26.09 -31.29
C MET A 211 -28.05 -24.65 -31.44
N ARG A 212 -26.75 -24.46 -31.21
CA ARG A 212 -26.07 -23.19 -31.48
C ARG A 212 -26.11 -22.89 -32.97
N LEU A 213 -26.85 -21.84 -33.35
CA LEU A 213 -26.94 -21.40 -34.74
C LEU A 213 -25.77 -20.49 -35.07
N TYR A 214 -25.10 -20.76 -36.19
CA TYR A 214 -24.04 -19.90 -36.70
C TYR A 214 -24.67 -18.78 -37.53
N GLU A 215 -24.74 -17.57 -36.97
CA GLU A 215 -25.49 -16.44 -37.52
C GLU A 215 -24.72 -15.11 -37.47
N ASP A 216 -25.27 -14.07 -38.11
CA ASP A 216 -24.67 -12.73 -38.17
C ASP A 216 -24.81 -12.02 -36.82
N MET A 217 -23.67 -11.64 -36.23
CA MET A 217 -23.56 -10.98 -34.93
C MET A 217 -23.77 -9.46 -35.02
N ALA A 218 -24.05 -8.92 -36.21
CA ALA A 218 -24.28 -7.52 -36.51
C ALA A 218 -23.07 -6.59 -36.30
N ASP A 219 -22.65 -6.33 -35.06
CA ASP A 219 -21.62 -5.36 -34.73
C ASP A 219 -20.63 -5.81 -33.65
N TRP A 220 -19.46 -5.14 -33.61
CA TRP A 220 -18.43 -5.45 -32.61
C TRP A 220 -18.82 -5.06 -31.19
N LYS A 221 -19.82 -4.19 -30.99
CA LYS A 221 -20.29 -3.81 -29.65
C LYS A 221 -21.05 -4.97 -29.00
N THR A 222 -21.94 -5.60 -29.75
CA THR A 222 -22.68 -6.78 -29.32
C THR A 222 -21.73 -7.93 -29.02
N VAL A 223 -20.77 -8.17 -29.93
CA VAL A 223 -19.72 -9.18 -29.72
C VAL A 223 -18.88 -8.89 -28.47
N ASN A 224 -18.49 -7.63 -28.25
CA ASN A 224 -17.73 -7.26 -27.04
C ASN A 224 -18.52 -7.56 -25.76
N GLY A 225 -19.80 -7.20 -25.70
CA GLY A 225 -20.65 -7.48 -24.54
C GLY A 225 -20.74 -8.98 -24.22
N ILE A 226 -20.91 -9.81 -25.25
CA ILE A 226 -20.97 -11.28 -25.10
C ILE A 226 -19.61 -11.82 -24.62
N LEU A 227 -18.51 -11.45 -25.30
CA LEU A 227 -17.18 -11.96 -24.97
C LEU A 227 -16.67 -11.47 -23.61
N ALA A 228 -17.07 -10.27 -23.18
CA ALA A 228 -16.78 -9.77 -21.84
C ALA A 228 -17.48 -10.61 -20.77
N ALA A 229 -18.76 -10.94 -20.96
CA ALA A 229 -19.49 -11.85 -20.05
C ALA A 229 -18.85 -13.26 -20.01
N VAL A 230 -18.44 -13.80 -21.17
CA VAL A 230 -17.71 -15.08 -21.22
C VAL A 230 -16.38 -15.00 -20.49
N LEU A 231 -15.65 -13.88 -20.59
CA LEU A 231 -14.39 -13.67 -19.88
C LEU A 231 -14.60 -13.60 -18.36
N GLU A 232 -15.67 -12.94 -17.90
CA GLU A 232 -16.04 -12.91 -16.49
C GLU A 232 -16.35 -14.32 -15.97
N LEU A 233 -17.17 -15.10 -16.68
CA LEU A 233 -17.46 -16.50 -16.34
C LEU A 233 -16.18 -17.36 -16.31
N TYR A 234 -15.29 -17.17 -17.28
CA TYR A 234 -14.00 -17.86 -17.30
C TYR A 234 -13.19 -17.54 -16.03
N ASN A 235 -13.13 -16.26 -15.65
CA ASN A 235 -12.36 -15.77 -14.50
C ASN A 235 -12.92 -16.23 -13.14
N LEU A 236 -14.21 -16.59 -13.07
CA LEU A 236 -14.81 -17.20 -11.88
C LEU A 236 -14.36 -18.65 -11.68
N ASN A 237 -14.23 -19.40 -12.78
CA ASN A 237 -13.96 -20.85 -12.75
C ASN A 237 -12.47 -21.20 -12.91
N ASN A 238 -11.65 -20.26 -13.40
CA ASN A 238 -10.26 -20.49 -13.76
C ASN A 238 -9.33 -19.38 -13.24
N SER A 239 -8.04 -19.49 -13.52
CA SER A 239 -7.08 -18.42 -13.24
C SER A 239 -7.43 -17.15 -14.01
N ALA A 240 -7.59 -16.04 -13.28
CA ALA A 240 -8.05 -14.78 -13.85
C ALA A 240 -7.13 -14.29 -14.98
N MET A 241 -7.72 -14.00 -16.14
CA MET A 241 -7.10 -13.37 -17.29
C MET A 241 -7.64 -11.95 -17.45
N ASN A 242 -6.75 -10.96 -17.34
CA ASN A 242 -7.08 -9.58 -17.68
C ASN A 242 -6.84 -9.35 -19.18
N LEU A 243 -7.89 -9.56 -19.98
CA LEU A 243 -7.84 -9.46 -21.43
C LEU A 243 -8.64 -8.24 -21.92
N VAL A 244 -7.98 -7.36 -22.68
CA VAL A 244 -8.62 -6.22 -23.35
C VAL A 244 -9.16 -6.67 -24.71
N LEU A 245 -10.48 -6.59 -24.90
CA LEU A 245 -11.20 -7.01 -26.11
C LEU A 245 -11.36 -5.86 -27.13
N PHE A 246 -10.26 -5.42 -27.75
CA PHE A 246 -10.32 -4.52 -28.90
C PHE A 246 -10.69 -5.28 -30.19
N VAL A 247 -11.02 -4.55 -31.26
CA VAL A 247 -11.57 -5.12 -32.51
C VAL A 247 -10.75 -6.28 -33.07
N ASP A 248 -9.43 -6.15 -33.17
CA ASP A 248 -8.59 -7.23 -33.70
C ASP A 248 -8.49 -8.44 -32.75
N ALA A 249 -8.51 -8.22 -31.44
CA ALA A 249 -8.60 -9.32 -30.47
C ALA A 249 -9.91 -10.10 -30.64
N MET A 250 -11.04 -9.40 -30.83
CA MET A 250 -12.33 -10.04 -31.09
C MET A 250 -12.37 -10.75 -32.45
N ARG A 251 -11.74 -10.21 -33.49
CA ARG A 251 -11.56 -10.88 -34.79
C ARG A 251 -10.80 -12.19 -34.62
N HIS A 252 -9.65 -12.17 -33.95
CA HIS A 252 -8.85 -13.37 -33.71
C HIS A 252 -9.58 -14.38 -32.83
N MET A 253 -10.25 -13.95 -31.76
CA MET A 253 -11.05 -14.83 -30.91
C MET A 253 -12.15 -15.52 -31.73
N THR A 254 -12.92 -14.76 -32.51
CA THR A 254 -14.00 -15.29 -33.36
C THR A 254 -13.46 -16.30 -34.37
N ARG A 255 -12.27 -16.04 -34.95
CA ARG A 255 -11.59 -16.97 -35.87
C ARG A 255 -11.19 -18.27 -35.17
N ILE A 256 -10.55 -18.18 -34.01
CA ILE A 256 -10.12 -19.36 -33.25
C ILE A 256 -11.34 -20.18 -32.87
N HIS A 257 -12.36 -19.56 -32.29
CA HIS A 257 -13.62 -20.20 -31.93
C HIS A 257 -14.23 -20.95 -33.11
N ARG A 258 -14.35 -20.28 -34.27
CA ARG A 258 -14.84 -20.92 -35.50
C ARG A 258 -14.00 -22.12 -35.94
N ILE A 259 -12.68 -22.06 -35.81
CA ILE A 259 -11.80 -23.20 -36.13
C ILE A 259 -12.07 -24.36 -35.17
N LEU A 260 -12.26 -24.10 -33.87
CA LEU A 260 -12.55 -25.13 -32.87
C LEU A 260 -13.92 -25.79 -33.07
N ARG A 261 -14.90 -25.06 -33.65
CA ARG A 261 -16.23 -25.59 -33.97
C ARG A 261 -16.28 -26.39 -35.29
N LEU A 262 -15.24 -26.31 -36.12
CA LEU A 262 -15.12 -27.12 -37.33
C LEU A 262 -14.60 -28.53 -36.98
N PRO A 263 -15.20 -29.63 -37.47
CA PRO A 263 -14.67 -30.96 -37.23
C PRO A 263 -13.28 -31.07 -37.86
N GLN A 264 -12.32 -31.56 -37.06
CA GLN A 264 -10.90 -31.62 -37.41
C GLN A 264 -10.26 -30.24 -37.69
N GLY A 265 -10.86 -29.16 -37.18
CA GLY A 265 -10.33 -27.82 -37.27
C GLY A 265 -9.11 -27.64 -36.36
N ASN A 266 -7.95 -27.45 -36.97
CA ASN A 266 -6.69 -27.17 -36.27
C ASN A 266 -6.24 -25.75 -36.63
N ALA A 267 -5.62 -25.04 -35.69
CA ALA A 267 -5.16 -23.67 -35.90
C ALA A 267 -3.63 -23.58 -35.81
N LEU A 268 -3.04 -22.75 -36.68
CA LEU A 268 -1.66 -22.28 -36.53
C LEU A 268 -1.70 -20.76 -36.37
N LEU A 269 -1.56 -20.32 -35.12
CA LEU A 269 -1.54 -18.91 -34.74
C LEU A 269 -0.10 -18.40 -34.83
N VAL A 270 0.15 -17.49 -35.77
CA VAL A 270 1.49 -16.95 -36.00
C VAL A 270 1.53 -15.49 -35.58
N GLY A 271 2.45 -15.14 -34.68
CA GLY A 271 2.66 -13.74 -34.30
C GLY A 271 3.78 -13.58 -33.29
N ILE A 272 4.22 -12.35 -33.04
CA ILE A 272 5.22 -12.06 -32.01
C ILE A 272 4.64 -12.39 -30.61
N GLY A 273 5.51 -12.64 -29.64
CA GLY A 273 5.10 -12.86 -28.24
C GLY A 273 4.29 -11.67 -27.69
N GLY A 274 3.33 -11.94 -26.81
CA GLY A 274 2.52 -10.90 -26.17
C GLY A 274 1.26 -10.44 -26.92
N LEU A 275 1.03 -10.89 -28.16
CA LEU A 275 -0.17 -10.52 -28.95
C LEU A 275 -1.48 -11.20 -28.49
N GLY A 276 -1.48 -11.95 -27.39
CA GLY A 276 -2.68 -12.61 -26.85
C GLY A 276 -3.03 -13.98 -27.41
N LYS A 277 -2.19 -14.60 -28.27
CA LYS A 277 -2.46 -15.92 -28.89
C LYS A 277 -2.94 -16.99 -27.90
N GLN A 278 -2.25 -17.13 -26.76
CA GLN A 278 -2.60 -18.09 -25.72
C GLN A 278 -3.92 -17.72 -25.05
N SER A 279 -4.03 -16.50 -24.51
CA SER A 279 -5.22 -16.03 -23.79
C SER A 279 -6.49 -16.08 -24.64
N LEU A 280 -6.43 -15.70 -25.92
CA LEU A 280 -7.58 -15.81 -26.84
C LEU A 280 -7.93 -17.27 -27.15
N THR A 281 -6.93 -18.17 -27.20
CA THR A 281 -7.21 -19.60 -27.35
C THR A 281 -7.94 -20.14 -26.13
N LYS A 282 -7.50 -19.79 -24.90
CA LYS A 282 -8.19 -20.22 -23.67
C LYS A 282 -9.64 -19.78 -23.65
N LEU A 283 -9.89 -18.50 -23.97
CA LEU A 283 -11.23 -17.93 -24.03
C LEU A 283 -12.08 -18.61 -25.11
N ALA A 284 -11.51 -18.87 -26.30
CA ALA A 284 -12.22 -19.54 -27.39
C ALA A 284 -12.53 -21.01 -27.10
N SER A 285 -11.61 -21.75 -26.47
CA SER A 285 -11.87 -23.13 -26.02
C SER A 285 -12.99 -23.18 -24.99
N PHE A 286 -12.97 -22.25 -24.03
CA PHE A 286 -14.02 -22.13 -23.02
C PHE A 286 -15.38 -21.80 -23.66
N ALA A 287 -15.42 -20.81 -24.56
CA ALA A 287 -16.64 -20.47 -25.32
C ALA A 287 -17.17 -21.64 -26.16
N ALA A 288 -16.28 -22.53 -26.63
CA ALA A 288 -16.64 -23.72 -27.41
C ALA A 288 -17.01 -24.94 -26.55
N GLU A 289 -17.03 -24.83 -25.22
CA GLU A 289 -17.25 -25.93 -24.27
C GLU A 289 -16.19 -27.05 -24.41
N GLN A 290 -14.97 -26.69 -24.79
CA GLN A 290 -13.85 -27.62 -24.94
C GLN A 290 -12.86 -27.46 -23.79
N ALA A 291 -12.44 -28.57 -23.19
CA ALA A 291 -11.40 -28.52 -22.18
C ALA A 291 -10.05 -28.17 -22.83
N LEU A 292 -9.30 -27.29 -22.19
CA LEU A 292 -7.97 -26.87 -22.64
C LEU A 292 -6.91 -27.78 -22.02
N TYR A 293 -6.06 -28.37 -22.86
CA TYR A 293 -4.89 -29.13 -22.43
C TYR A 293 -3.60 -28.35 -22.74
N GLU A 294 -2.83 -28.04 -21.71
CA GLU A 294 -1.52 -27.38 -21.80
C GLU A 294 -0.46 -28.28 -21.16
N ILE A 295 0.70 -28.43 -21.81
CA ILE A 295 1.82 -29.16 -21.19
C ILE A 295 2.55 -28.27 -20.19
N THR A 296 2.93 -28.85 -19.06
CA THR A 296 3.73 -28.17 -18.04
C THR A 296 5.17 -28.67 -18.10
N LEU A 297 6.07 -27.81 -18.57
CA LEU A 297 7.48 -28.17 -18.69
C LEU A 297 8.14 -28.27 -17.32
N CYS A 298 8.74 -29.43 -17.03
CA CYS A 298 9.57 -29.66 -15.84
C CYS A 298 11.06 -29.66 -16.19
N ARG A 299 11.93 -29.58 -15.17
CA ARG A 299 13.38 -29.64 -15.39
C ARG A 299 13.76 -31.03 -15.92
N GLY A 300 14.36 -31.09 -17.11
CA GLY A 300 14.70 -32.35 -17.76
C GLY A 300 13.56 -32.97 -18.56
N TYR A 301 12.50 -32.20 -18.86
CA TYR A 301 11.40 -32.64 -19.73
C TYR A 301 11.94 -33.10 -21.09
N GLY A 302 11.63 -34.35 -21.47
CA GLY A 302 12.08 -34.97 -22.71
C GLY A 302 11.00 -35.78 -23.41
N ASP A 303 11.42 -36.62 -24.36
CA ASP A 303 10.55 -37.42 -25.22
C ASP A 303 9.54 -38.30 -24.46
N SER A 304 9.98 -38.99 -23.41
CA SER A 304 9.12 -39.85 -22.59
C SER A 304 8.02 -39.06 -21.88
N ASN A 305 8.34 -37.87 -21.36
CA ASN A 305 7.35 -37.02 -20.69
C ASN A 305 6.28 -36.54 -21.67
N LEU A 306 6.69 -36.12 -22.87
CA LEU A 306 5.74 -35.73 -23.89
C LEU A 306 4.84 -36.90 -24.32
N LYS A 307 5.36 -38.11 -24.42
CA LYS A 307 4.53 -39.28 -24.72
C LYS A 307 3.48 -39.53 -23.66
N GLU A 308 3.82 -39.42 -22.38
CA GLU A 308 2.84 -39.54 -21.30
C GLU A 308 1.79 -38.41 -21.36
N ASP A 309 2.20 -37.15 -21.54
CA ASP A 309 1.25 -36.04 -21.72
C ASP A 309 0.32 -36.24 -22.92
N LEU A 310 0.83 -36.80 -24.02
CA LEU A 310 0.01 -37.12 -25.20
C LEU A 310 -0.93 -38.30 -24.91
N LYS A 311 -0.51 -39.32 -24.15
CA LYS A 311 -1.40 -40.40 -23.73
C LYS A 311 -2.58 -39.86 -22.92
N GLU A 312 -2.30 -39.00 -21.94
CA GLU A 312 -3.32 -38.33 -21.12
C GLU A 312 -4.28 -37.50 -21.99
N LEU A 313 -3.74 -36.73 -22.95
CA LEU A 313 -4.54 -35.96 -23.90
C LEU A 313 -5.49 -36.85 -24.72
N TYR A 314 -5.01 -37.96 -25.27
CA TYR A 314 -5.85 -38.88 -26.05
C TYR A 314 -6.91 -39.55 -25.15
N GLN A 315 -6.58 -39.92 -23.92
CA GLN A 315 -7.54 -40.45 -22.95
C GLN A 315 -8.63 -39.41 -22.59
N ALA A 316 -8.25 -38.14 -22.44
CA ALA A 316 -9.19 -37.04 -22.23
C ALA A 316 -10.09 -36.81 -23.44
N ALA A 317 -9.54 -36.89 -24.66
CA ALA A 317 -10.28 -36.74 -25.91
C ALA A 317 -11.35 -37.82 -26.11
N VAL A 318 -11.16 -39.03 -25.57
CA VAL A 318 -12.20 -40.09 -25.59
C VAL A 318 -13.42 -39.73 -24.74
N LYS A 319 -13.20 -38.99 -23.64
CA LYS A 319 -14.26 -38.57 -22.72
C LYS A 319 -15.07 -37.40 -23.28
N GLY A 320 -14.40 -36.42 -23.88
CA GLY A 320 -15.04 -35.26 -24.50
C GLY A 320 -14.07 -34.39 -25.30
N PRO A 321 -14.57 -33.33 -25.97
CA PRO A 321 -13.77 -32.46 -26.82
C PRO A 321 -12.62 -31.77 -26.08
N GLN A 322 -11.43 -31.77 -26.70
CA GLN A 322 -10.21 -31.18 -26.16
C GLN A 322 -9.58 -30.19 -27.15
N THR A 323 -9.16 -29.04 -26.65
CA THR A 323 -8.23 -28.15 -27.35
C THR A 323 -6.82 -28.34 -26.78
N PHE A 324 -5.89 -28.80 -27.61
CA PHE A 324 -4.48 -28.89 -27.25
C PHE A 324 -3.72 -27.63 -27.67
N LEU A 325 -3.26 -26.84 -26.70
CA LEU A 325 -2.49 -25.62 -26.94
C LEU A 325 -0.99 -25.93 -26.84
N PHE A 326 -0.30 -25.84 -27.98
CA PHE A 326 1.14 -26.12 -28.08
C PHE A 326 1.89 -24.90 -28.61
N THR A 327 2.87 -24.42 -27.86
CA THR A 327 3.56 -23.14 -28.09
C THR A 327 5.02 -23.36 -28.48
N ASP A 328 5.69 -22.33 -29.00
CA ASP A 328 7.14 -22.42 -29.27
C ASP A 328 7.96 -22.80 -28.03
N ALA A 329 7.53 -22.37 -26.83
CA ALA A 329 8.23 -22.69 -25.58
C ALA A 329 8.17 -24.19 -25.25
N ASN A 330 7.14 -24.88 -25.75
CA ASN A 330 6.94 -26.31 -25.56
C ASN A 330 7.86 -27.18 -26.45
N VAL A 331 8.51 -26.59 -27.46
CA VAL A 331 9.45 -27.30 -28.35
C VAL A 331 10.84 -27.34 -27.70
N VAL A 332 11.01 -28.26 -26.74
CA VAL A 332 12.32 -28.53 -26.11
C VAL A 332 13.26 -29.22 -27.10
N GLU A 333 12.73 -30.19 -27.85
CA GLU A 333 13.45 -30.92 -28.90
C GLU A 333 12.68 -30.85 -30.23
N GLU A 334 13.40 -30.75 -31.35
CA GLU A 334 12.77 -30.70 -32.69
C GLU A 334 12.02 -32.00 -33.04
N GLY A 335 12.35 -33.11 -32.37
CA GLY A 335 11.63 -34.38 -32.50
C GLY A 335 10.17 -34.29 -32.06
N PHE A 336 9.82 -33.38 -31.14
CA PHE A 336 8.44 -33.22 -30.66
C PHE A 336 7.47 -32.87 -31.79
N LEU A 337 7.95 -32.08 -32.77
CA LEU A 337 7.16 -31.67 -33.92
C LEU A 337 6.86 -32.83 -34.88
N GLU A 338 7.59 -33.95 -34.80
CA GLU A 338 7.24 -35.17 -35.52
C GLU A 338 5.92 -35.75 -35.00
N TYR A 339 5.75 -35.80 -33.67
CA TYR A 339 4.50 -36.24 -33.05
C TYR A 339 3.34 -35.31 -33.42
N ILE A 340 3.53 -34.00 -33.28
CA ILE A 340 2.51 -33.01 -33.67
C ILE A 340 2.13 -33.14 -35.15
N ASN A 341 3.12 -33.34 -36.04
CA ASN A 341 2.86 -33.55 -37.45
C ASN A 341 2.06 -34.84 -37.72
N ASN A 342 2.36 -35.92 -37.00
CA ASN A 342 1.61 -37.18 -37.10
C ASN A 342 0.16 -37.02 -36.58
N MET A 343 -0.05 -36.28 -35.48
CA MET A 343 -1.39 -35.93 -35.00
C MET A 343 -2.18 -35.14 -36.06
N LEU A 344 -1.56 -34.14 -36.69
CA LEU A 344 -2.21 -33.32 -37.71
C LEU A 344 -2.52 -34.08 -39.01
N THR A 345 -1.65 -35.03 -39.40
CA THR A 345 -1.78 -35.73 -40.68
C THR A 345 -2.57 -37.02 -40.55
N VAL A 346 -2.12 -37.92 -39.68
CA VAL A 346 -2.69 -39.25 -39.47
C VAL A 346 -3.84 -39.20 -38.44
N GLY A 347 -3.73 -38.35 -37.42
CA GLY A 347 -4.68 -38.31 -36.30
C GLY A 347 -4.28 -39.17 -35.11
N MET A 348 -3.09 -39.77 -35.14
CA MET A 348 -2.53 -40.56 -34.04
C MET A 348 -1.00 -40.47 -34.04
N VAL A 349 -0.39 -40.74 -32.87
CA VAL A 349 1.05 -40.91 -32.76
C VAL A 349 1.39 -42.41 -32.79
N PRO A 350 2.23 -42.89 -33.72
CA PRO A 350 2.63 -44.29 -33.78
C PRO A 350 3.35 -44.74 -32.51
N ALA A 351 3.08 -45.98 -32.07
CA ALA A 351 3.69 -46.59 -30.88
C ALA A 351 3.57 -45.73 -29.59
N LEU A 352 2.50 -44.92 -29.48
CA LEU A 352 2.22 -44.13 -28.28
C LEU A 352 1.70 -45.01 -27.13
N PHE A 353 0.77 -45.91 -27.45
CA PHE A 353 0.15 -46.82 -26.49
C PHE A 353 0.71 -48.24 -26.62
N ALA A 354 0.82 -48.94 -25.51
CA ALA A 354 1.02 -50.38 -25.48
C ALA A 354 -0.25 -51.11 -25.96
N ASP A 355 -0.13 -52.39 -26.35
CA ASP A 355 -1.26 -53.10 -26.98
C ASP A 355 -2.44 -53.34 -26.03
N ASP A 356 -2.18 -53.51 -24.74
CA ASP A 356 -3.18 -53.59 -23.68
C ASP A 356 -3.91 -52.25 -23.47
N GLU A 357 -3.17 -51.13 -23.47
CA GLU A 357 -3.76 -49.78 -23.40
C GLU A 357 -4.65 -49.47 -24.62
N LYS A 358 -4.25 -49.93 -25.81
CA LYS A 358 -5.03 -49.76 -27.05
C LYS A 358 -6.38 -50.45 -26.97
N GLU A 359 -6.45 -51.70 -26.49
CA GLU A 359 -7.71 -52.44 -26.42
C GLU A 359 -8.72 -51.73 -25.53
N SER A 360 -8.27 -51.18 -24.40
CA SER A 360 -9.11 -50.38 -23.48
C SER A 360 -9.71 -49.16 -24.19
N LEU A 361 -8.87 -48.37 -24.89
CA LEU A 361 -9.32 -47.19 -25.64
C LEU A 361 -10.27 -47.55 -26.79
N ILE A 362 -9.95 -48.61 -27.54
CA ILE A 362 -10.78 -49.10 -28.64
C ILE A 362 -12.15 -49.51 -28.09
N SER A 363 -12.19 -50.21 -26.96
CA SER A 363 -13.45 -50.62 -26.32
C SER A 363 -14.31 -49.40 -25.94
N ALA A 364 -13.70 -48.38 -25.34
CA ALA A 364 -14.39 -47.15 -24.94
C ALA A 364 -14.98 -46.37 -26.13
N VAL A 365 -14.29 -46.37 -27.28
CA VAL A 365 -14.71 -45.60 -28.46
C VAL A 365 -15.57 -46.43 -29.43
N ARG A 366 -15.52 -47.76 -29.37
CA ARG A 366 -16.20 -48.66 -30.34
C ARG A 366 -17.69 -48.35 -30.48
N GLY A 367 -18.38 -48.02 -29.38
CA GLY A 367 -19.79 -47.64 -29.41
C GLY A 367 -20.02 -46.35 -30.22
N LYS A 368 -19.28 -45.28 -29.88
CA LYS A 368 -19.36 -43.97 -30.55
C LYS A 368 -18.90 -44.05 -32.01
N ALA A 369 -17.82 -44.80 -32.30
CA ALA A 369 -17.32 -44.98 -33.65
C ALA A 369 -18.27 -45.75 -34.57
N LYS A 370 -19.10 -46.65 -34.03
CA LYS A 370 -20.18 -47.29 -34.81
C LYS A 370 -21.32 -46.33 -35.14
N ALA A 371 -21.63 -45.40 -34.25
CA ALA A 371 -22.71 -44.42 -34.44
C ALA A 371 -22.29 -43.25 -35.34
N GLU A 372 -21.10 -42.69 -35.11
CA GLU A 372 -20.63 -41.43 -35.71
C GLU A 372 -19.47 -41.62 -36.71
N GLY A 373 -18.95 -42.84 -36.83
CA GLY A 373 -17.85 -43.20 -37.73
C GLY A 373 -16.47 -43.22 -37.08
N VAL A 374 -15.52 -43.83 -37.78
CA VAL A 374 -14.16 -44.15 -37.28
C VAL A 374 -13.33 -42.90 -36.94
N ASN A 375 -13.69 -41.73 -37.48
CA ASN A 375 -12.95 -40.47 -37.29
C ASN A 375 -13.39 -39.64 -36.06
N HIS A 376 -14.26 -40.18 -35.20
CA HIS A 376 -14.84 -39.47 -34.05
C HIS A 376 -13.80 -38.82 -33.12
N ILE A 377 -12.72 -39.53 -32.76
CA ILE A 377 -11.66 -38.98 -31.89
C ILE A 377 -10.96 -37.79 -32.56
N ARG A 378 -10.71 -37.89 -33.87
CA ARG A 378 -10.04 -36.82 -34.63
C ARG A 378 -10.91 -35.58 -34.74
N SER A 379 -12.24 -35.72 -34.68
CA SER A 379 -13.16 -34.58 -34.58
C SER A 379 -13.28 -34.00 -33.17
N GLN A 380 -12.86 -34.72 -32.14
CA GLN A 380 -12.89 -34.26 -30.74
C GLN A 380 -11.59 -33.59 -30.30
N LEU A 381 -10.49 -33.78 -31.03
CA LEU A 381 -9.19 -33.22 -30.69
C LEU A 381 -8.79 -32.11 -31.67
N HIS A 382 -8.70 -30.88 -31.14
CA HIS A 382 -8.29 -29.70 -31.91
C HIS A 382 -6.89 -29.26 -31.46
N LEU A 383 -5.95 -29.17 -32.41
CA LEU A 383 -4.61 -28.68 -32.14
C LEU A 383 -4.52 -27.20 -32.47
N VAL A 384 -4.11 -26.40 -31.49
CA VAL A 384 -3.81 -24.97 -31.65
C VAL A 384 -2.33 -24.73 -31.41
N LEU A 385 -1.63 -24.36 -32.49
CA LEU A 385 -0.20 -24.13 -32.48
C LEU A 385 0.09 -22.64 -32.41
N ALA A 386 0.65 -22.16 -31.30
CA ALA A 386 1.00 -20.75 -31.11
C ALA A 386 2.50 -20.52 -31.32
N MET A 387 2.86 -20.07 -32.53
CA MET A 387 4.24 -19.96 -32.99
C MET A 387 4.64 -18.50 -33.29
N SER A 388 5.93 -18.23 -33.20
CA SER A 388 6.57 -16.95 -33.46
C SER A 388 7.20 -16.94 -34.85
N PRO A 389 6.91 -15.93 -35.69
CA PRO A 389 7.58 -15.77 -36.98
C PRO A 389 8.99 -15.21 -36.86
N ALA A 390 9.46 -14.89 -35.64
CA ALA A 390 10.77 -14.30 -35.43
C ALA A 390 11.90 -15.30 -35.80
N GLY A 391 12.82 -14.85 -36.65
CA GLY A 391 13.93 -15.68 -37.13
C GLY A 391 13.52 -16.64 -38.24
N SER A 392 14.31 -17.72 -38.42
CA SER A 392 14.10 -18.71 -39.49
C SER A 392 13.51 -20.04 -39.00
N ALA A 393 13.37 -20.22 -37.67
CA ALA A 393 12.98 -21.48 -37.06
C ALA A 393 11.61 -21.97 -37.55
N LEU A 394 10.57 -21.12 -37.46
CA LEU A 394 9.22 -21.48 -37.92
C LEU A 394 9.19 -21.89 -39.39
N ARG A 395 9.88 -21.14 -40.27
CA ARG A 395 10.00 -21.48 -41.69
C ARG A 395 10.63 -22.85 -41.91
N VAL A 396 11.70 -23.17 -41.17
CA VAL A 396 12.39 -24.46 -41.27
C VAL A 396 11.49 -25.59 -40.75
N ARG A 397 10.81 -25.37 -39.61
CA ARG A 397 9.84 -26.31 -39.03
C ARG A 397 8.70 -26.62 -40.01
N CYS A 398 8.06 -25.60 -40.58
CA CYS A 398 7.01 -25.78 -41.57
C CYS A 398 7.48 -26.49 -42.86
N ARG A 399 8.77 -26.38 -43.21
CA ARG A 399 9.35 -27.14 -44.33
C ARG A 399 9.58 -28.61 -43.98
N ASN A 400 10.11 -28.87 -42.79
CA ASN A 400 10.40 -30.23 -42.33
C ASN A 400 9.13 -31.01 -41.97
N PHE A 401 8.11 -30.30 -41.48
CA PHE A 401 6.83 -30.83 -41.00
C PHE A 401 5.66 -30.16 -41.76
N PRO A 402 5.35 -30.62 -42.99
CA PRO A 402 4.33 -29.98 -43.84
C PRO A 402 2.91 -30.02 -43.27
N GLY A 403 2.62 -30.93 -42.34
CA GLY A 403 1.33 -31.00 -41.64
C GLY A 403 0.99 -29.70 -40.93
N LEU A 404 2.00 -28.99 -40.41
CA LEU A 404 1.83 -27.72 -39.69
C LEU A 404 1.17 -26.62 -40.53
N VAL A 405 1.40 -26.59 -41.85
CA VAL A 405 0.83 -25.58 -42.76
C VAL A 405 -0.36 -26.13 -43.52
N THR A 406 -0.34 -27.41 -43.86
CA THR A 406 -1.38 -27.99 -44.71
C THR A 406 -2.62 -28.36 -43.91
N CYS A 407 -2.49 -28.91 -42.71
CA CYS A 407 -3.62 -29.42 -41.92
C CYS A 407 -4.22 -28.38 -40.97
N THR A 408 -3.58 -27.23 -40.81
CA THR A 408 -4.07 -26.13 -39.97
C THR A 408 -4.65 -25.01 -40.82
N THR A 409 -5.56 -24.25 -40.22
CA THR A 409 -5.94 -22.91 -40.66
C THR A 409 -5.00 -21.93 -40.01
N ILE A 410 -4.37 -21.07 -40.81
CA ILE A 410 -3.37 -20.11 -40.34
C ILE A 410 -4.07 -18.81 -40.00
N ASP A 411 -3.83 -18.30 -38.80
CA ASP A 411 -4.27 -16.95 -38.39
C ASP A 411 -3.03 -16.13 -38.01
N TRP A 412 -2.83 -15.02 -38.72
CA TRP A 412 -1.66 -14.18 -38.55
C TRP A 412 -1.98 -12.98 -37.66
N PHE A 413 -1.39 -12.96 -36.47
CA PHE A 413 -1.52 -11.88 -35.50
C PHE A 413 -0.58 -10.74 -35.89
N GLN A 414 -1.16 -9.62 -36.27
CA GLN A 414 -0.43 -8.40 -36.59
C GLN A 414 -0.04 -7.62 -35.34
N PRO A 415 1.00 -6.77 -35.41
CA PRO A 415 1.25 -5.76 -34.39
C PRO A 415 0.00 -4.92 -34.12
N TRP A 416 -0.22 -4.55 -32.86
CA TRP A 416 -1.40 -3.77 -32.48
C TRP A 416 -1.41 -2.40 -33.17
N PRO A 417 -2.50 -2.02 -33.84
CA PRO A 417 -2.66 -0.68 -34.38
C PRO A 417 -2.77 0.36 -33.25
N THR A 418 -2.64 1.64 -33.61
CA THR A 418 -2.76 2.75 -32.66
C THR A 418 -4.04 2.69 -31.83
N ASP A 419 -5.16 2.36 -32.46
CA ASP A 419 -6.47 2.27 -31.79
C ASP A 419 -6.50 1.15 -30.74
N ALA A 420 -5.84 0.02 -31.01
CA ALA A 420 -5.73 -1.08 -30.05
C ALA A 420 -4.84 -0.71 -28.86
N LEU A 421 -3.70 -0.05 -29.12
CA LEU A 421 -2.82 0.46 -28.06
C LEU A 421 -3.57 1.47 -27.18
N LEU A 422 -4.32 2.40 -27.79
CA LEU A 422 -5.10 3.41 -27.07
C LEU A 422 -6.20 2.78 -26.22
N ALA A 423 -6.91 1.78 -26.74
CA ALA A 423 -7.94 1.05 -26.01
C ALA A 423 -7.34 0.33 -24.78
N VAL A 424 -6.19 -0.34 -24.96
CA VAL A 424 -5.46 -1.01 -23.88
C VAL A 424 -4.99 -0.02 -22.82
N ALA A 425 -4.37 1.09 -23.21
CA ALA A 425 -3.94 2.13 -22.27
C ALA A 425 -5.13 2.73 -21.52
N THR A 426 -6.24 2.98 -22.20
CA THR A 426 -7.44 3.57 -21.60
C THR A 426 -8.08 2.65 -20.57
N GLN A 427 -8.13 1.35 -20.84
CA GLN A 427 -8.68 0.37 -19.90
C GLN A 427 -7.75 0.12 -18.71
N LEU A 428 -6.45 -0.08 -18.95
CA LEU A 428 -5.49 -0.37 -17.89
C LEU A 428 -5.20 0.83 -16.98
N LEU A 429 -5.21 2.05 -17.52
CA LEU A 429 -5.00 3.28 -16.74
C LEU A 429 -6.32 3.91 -16.27
N ALA A 430 -7.46 3.21 -16.38
CA ALA A 430 -8.77 3.73 -15.98
C ALA A 430 -8.82 4.05 -14.47
N GLU A 431 -8.28 3.14 -13.65
CA GLU A 431 -8.21 3.26 -12.19
C GLU A 431 -7.03 4.11 -11.72
N CYS A 432 -6.08 4.41 -12.62
CA CYS A 432 -4.90 5.20 -12.30
C CYS A 432 -5.29 6.65 -11.99
N ASP A 433 -4.89 7.17 -10.83
CA ASP A 433 -5.18 8.54 -10.41
C ASP A 433 -4.44 9.54 -11.32
N VAL A 434 -5.10 10.01 -12.38
CA VAL A 434 -4.56 10.93 -13.40
C VAL A 434 -5.62 12.00 -13.64
N PRO A 435 -5.25 13.29 -13.77
CA PRO A 435 -6.21 14.35 -14.08
C PRO A 435 -7.03 14.03 -15.32
N ALA A 436 -8.35 14.13 -15.21
CA ALA A 436 -9.28 13.74 -16.27
C ALA A 436 -9.01 14.48 -17.60
N ASP A 437 -8.65 15.77 -17.50
CA ASP A 437 -8.38 16.63 -18.66
C ASP A 437 -7.15 16.17 -19.46
N ASN A 438 -6.13 15.61 -18.80
CA ASN A 438 -4.87 15.20 -19.44
C ASN A 438 -4.81 13.70 -19.76
N ARG A 439 -5.78 12.91 -19.30
CA ARG A 439 -5.74 11.45 -19.43
C ARG A 439 -5.67 10.99 -20.90
N ARG A 440 -6.42 11.65 -21.79
CA ARG A 440 -6.40 11.34 -23.23
C ARG A 440 -5.01 11.58 -23.84
N ASP A 441 -4.41 12.73 -23.54
CA ASP A 441 -3.09 13.11 -24.07
C ASP A 441 -1.99 12.20 -23.54
N ILE A 442 -2.08 11.80 -22.26
CA ILE A 442 -1.14 10.84 -21.65
C ILE A 442 -1.26 9.48 -22.33
N ASN A 443 -2.47 8.96 -22.51
CA ASN A 443 -2.68 7.68 -23.19
C ASN A 443 -2.14 7.73 -24.62
N GLN A 444 -2.42 8.81 -25.36
CA GLN A 444 -1.92 9.01 -26.71
C GLN A 444 -0.39 9.06 -26.74
N PHE A 445 0.25 9.81 -25.83
CA PHE A 445 1.70 9.88 -25.74
C PHE A 445 2.34 8.52 -25.47
N ILE A 446 1.75 7.72 -24.58
CA ILE A 446 2.23 6.36 -24.27
C ILE A 446 2.16 5.46 -25.53
N CYS A 447 1.08 5.55 -26.30
CA CYS A 447 0.96 4.83 -27.58
C CYS A 447 2.03 5.29 -28.59
N GLU A 448 2.19 6.60 -28.78
CA GLU A 448 3.17 7.19 -29.70
C GLU A 448 4.60 6.83 -29.31
N ALA A 449 4.93 6.83 -28.02
CA ALA A 449 6.21 6.40 -27.50
C ALA A 449 6.50 4.94 -27.88
N HIS A 450 5.55 4.02 -27.66
CA HIS A 450 5.70 2.62 -28.03
C HIS A 450 5.87 2.43 -29.56
N LEU A 451 5.05 3.13 -30.36
CA LEU A 451 5.15 3.09 -31.81
C LEU A 451 6.48 3.64 -32.30
N SER A 452 7.00 4.71 -31.69
CA SER A 452 8.31 5.30 -32.05
C SER A 452 9.46 4.30 -31.85
N VAL A 453 9.41 3.51 -30.76
CA VAL A 453 10.41 2.45 -30.51
C VAL A 453 10.34 1.41 -31.62
N THR A 454 9.13 0.95 -31.96
CA THR A 454 8.93 -0.13 -32.93
C THR A 454 9.24 0.28 -34.37
N THR A 455 8.81 1.48 -34.78
CA THR A 455 8.85 1.93 -36.18
C THR A 455 10.12 2.70 -36.55
N LYS A 456 10.77 3.36 -35.58
CA LYS A 456 11.94 4.23 -35.84
C LYS A 456 13.19 3.73 -35.13
N TYR A 457 13.16 3.63 -33.80
CA TYR A 457 14.39 3.40 -33.04
C TYR A 457 14.92 1.96 -33.14
N SER A 458 14.04 0.95 -33.17
CA SER A 458 14.43 -0.45 -33.36
C SER A 458 15.08 -0.70 -34.73
N PRO A 459 14.48 -0.27 -35.87
CA PRO A 459 15.12 -0.36 -37.18
C PRO A 459 16.44 0.41 -37.26
N ASP A 460 16.51 1.63 -36.71
CA ASP A 460 17.74 2.42 -36.67
C ASP A 460 18.85 1.73 -35.87
N PHE A 461 18.50 1.08 -34.76
CA PHE A 461 19.43 0.33 -33.93
C PHE A 461 19.95 -0.92 -34.67
N GLU A 462 19.08 -1.67 -35.34
CA GLU A 462 19.50 -2.80 -36.19
C GLU A 462 20.40 -2.34 -37.34
N ALA A 463 20.05 -1.23 -38.00
CA ALA A 463 20.83 -0.69 -39.11
C ALA A 463 22.25 -0.31 -38.68
N LYS A 464 22.39 0.39 -37.55
CA LYS A 464 23.67 0.89 -37.01
C LYS A 464 24.52 -0.19 -36.36
N PHE A 465 23.92 -1.05 -35.53
CA PHE A 465 24.68 -1.98 -34.67
C PHE A 465 24.57 -3.45 -35.10
N LYS A 466 23.76 -3.78 -36.12
CA LYS A 466 23.48 -5.15 -36.56
C LYS A 466 22.94 -6.05 -35.44
N ARG A 467 22.33 -5.45 -34.42
CA ARG A 467 21.71 -6.12 -33.28
C ARG A 467 20.22 -5.86 -33.31
N ARG A 468 19.41 -6.91 -33.14
CA ARG A 468 17.95 -6.80 -33.11
C ARG A 468 17.46 -6.62 -31.68
N ASN A 469 16.56 -5.68 -31.50
CA ASN A 469 15.70 -5.56 -30.33
C ASN A 469 14.25 -5.77 -30.79
N PHE A 470 13.42 -6.35 -29.93
CA PHE A 470 12.02 -6.60 -30.22
C PHE A 470 11.18 -5.84 -29.21
N ALA A 471 10.40 -4.87 -29.69
CA ALA A 471 9.32 -4.27 -28.92
C ALA A 471 8.08 -5.15 -29.08
N THR A 472 7.58 -5.69 -27.97
CA THR A 472 6.41 -6.57 -27.97
C THR A 472 5.25 -5.91 -27.20
N PRO A 473 4.00 -6.28 -27.50
CA PRO A 473 2.86 -5.83 -26.69
C PRO A 473 3.00 -6.19 -25.21
N LYS A 474 3.70 -7.28 -24.88
CA LYS A 474 4.02 -7.60 -23.48
C LYS A 474 4.87 -6.50 -22.84
N ASN A 475 5.88 -5.99 -23.55
CA ASN A 475 6.68 -4.87 -23.05
C ASN A 475 5.85 -3.58 -22.90
N TYR A 476 4.81 -3.41 -23.72
CA TYR A 476 3.87 -2.29 -23.58
C TYR A 476 3.02 -2.41 -22.33
N LEU A 477 2.49 -3.61 -22.06
CA LEU A 477 1.76 -3.90 -20.82
C LEU A 477 2.66 -3.72 -19.58
N ASP A 478 3.88 -4.25 -19.61
CA ASP A 478 4.86 -4.08 -18.54
C ASP A 478 5.19 -2.59 -18.31
N PHE A 479 5.24 -1.79 -19.39
CA PHE A 479 5.45 -0.34 -19.30
C PHE A 479 4.28 0.39 -18.65
N LEU A 480 3.03 0.02 -18.99
CA LEU A 480 1.84 0.59 -18.38
C LEU A 480 1.76 0.27 -16.88
N SER A 481 1.96 -0.99 -16.50
CA SER A 481 1.99 -1.39 -15.09
C SER A 481 3.13 -0.70 -14.34
N GLY A 482 4.32 -0.62 -14.94
CA GLY A 482 5.45 0.11 -14.36
C GLY A 482 5.19 1.61 -14.20
N TYR A 483 4.46 2.23 -15.14
CA TYR A 483 4.05 3.64 -15.04
C TYR A 483 3.09 3.86 -13.86
N GLU A 484 2.07 3.01 -13.73
CA GLU A 484 1.10 3.07 -12.64
C GLU A 484 1.78 2.90 -11.26
N ASP A 485 2.62 1.88 -11.11
CA ASP A 485 3.38 1.61 -9.88
C ASP A 485 4.29 2.78 -9.50
N LEU A 486 5.01 3.33 -10.49
CA LEU A 486 5.92 4.45 -10.28
C LEU A 486 5.16 5.72 -9.89
N LEU A 487 4.02 5.99 -10.54
CA LEU A 487 3.18 7.14 -10.23
C LEU A 487 2.63 7.03 -8.81
N ALA A 488 2.08 5.88 -8.43
CA ALA A 488 1.55 5.63 -7.08
C ALA A 488 2.64 5.81 -6.01
N LYS A 489 3.84 5.26 -6.24
CA LYS A 489 4.98 5.40 -5.33
C LYS A 489 5.46 6.84 -5.19
N ASN A 490 5.57 7.57 -6.30
CA ASN A 490 6.02 8.96 -6.28
C ASN A 490 4.99 9.88 -5.64
N ARG A 491 3.69 9.71 -5.94
CA ARG A 491 2.61 10.46 -5.27
C ARG A 491 2.61 10.23 -3.77
N LYS A 492 2.65 8.97 -3.32
CA LYS A 492 2.76 8.66 -1.89
C LYS A 492 3.96 9.32 -1.21
N THR A 493 5.10 9.39 -1.92
CA THR A 493 6.31 10.06 -1.42
C THR A 493 6.12 11.57 -1.32
N ILE A 494 5.58 12.20 -2.37
CA ILE A 494 5.32 13.64 -2.44
C ILE A 494 4.24 14.05 -1.44
N ASP A 495 3.15 13.30 -1.33
CA ASP A 495 2.07 13.54 -0.36
C ASP A 495 2.60 13.44 1.07
N GLY A 496 3.48 12.48 1.36
CA GLY A 496 4.17 12.40 2.65
C GLY A 496 5.04 13.64 2.93
N GLN A 497 5.74 14.16 1.92
CA GLN A 497 6.52 15.41 2.05
C GLN A 497 5.60 16.62 2.25
N THR A 498 4.51 16.71 1.51
CA THR A 498 3.49 17.76 1.61
C THR A 498 2.83 17.76 2.98
N GLN A 499 2.43 16.60 3.50
CA GLN A 499 1.88 16.48 4.86
C GLN A 499 2.89 16.89 5.92
N ARG A 500 4.17 16.52 5.75
CA ARG A 500 5.23 16.94 6.68
C ARG A 500 5.44 18.45 6.67
N LEU A 501 5.44 19.06 5.47
CA LEU A 501 5.55 20.51 5.31
C LEU A 501 4.32 21.24 5.85
N GLY A 502 3.12 20.71 5.60
CA GLY A 502 1.85 21.22 6.15
C GLY A 502 1.85 21.20 7.67
N GLY A 503 2.20 20.07 8.30
CA GLY A 503 2.32 20.02 9.76
C GLY A 503 3.44 20.91 10.32
N GLY A 504 4.49 21.19 9.54
CA GLY A 504 5.50 22.19 9.88
C GLY A 504 4.96 23.62 9.80
N LEU A 505 4.21 23.93 8.74
CA LEU A 505 3.56 25.22 8.54
C LEU A 505 2.53 25.49 9.63
N ASP A 506 1.71 24.51 10.00
CA ASP A 506 0.73 24.62 11.09
C ASP A 506 1.40 24.97 12.41
N LYS A 507 2.55 24.35 12.71
CA LYS A 507 3.35 24.69 13.89
C LYS A 507 3.91 26.11 13.85
N LEU A 508 4.35 26.57 12.67
CA LEU A 508 4.81 27.94 12.49
C LEU A 508 3.67 28.95 12.66
N ILE A 509 2.48 28.64 12.15
CA ILE A 509 1.26 29.45 12.34
C ILE A 509 0.91 29.51 13.82
N GLN A 510 0.85 28.37 14.52
CA GLN A 510 0.60 28.31 15.96
C GLN A 510 1.63 29.10 16.77
N ALA A 511 2.92 28.99 16.42
CA ALA A 511 3.97 29.75 17.09
C ALA A 511 3.82 31.26 16.84
N ALA A 512 3.49 31.67 15.61
CA ALA A 512 3.24 33.08 15.27
C ALA A 512 2.03 33.65 16.03
N GLU A 513 0.94 32.88 16.14
CA GLU A 513 -0.22 33.26 16.95
C GLU A 513 0.14 33.39 18.43
N GLN A 514 0.89 32.43 18.99
CA GLN A 514 1.36 32.47 20.37
C GLN A 514 2.27 33.68 20.63
N VAL A 515 3.20 33.98 19.74
CA VAL A 515 4.08 35.16 19.85
C VAL A 515 3.25 36.45 19.77
N THR A 516 2.21 36.49 18.94
CA THR A 516 1.31 37.65 18.87
C THR A 516 0.57 37.87 20.18
N VAL A 517 0.04 36.80 20.79
CA VAL A 517 -0.60 36.85 22.12
C VAL A 517 0.40 37.27 23.20
N MET A 518 1.57 36.63 23.26
CA MET A 518 2.61 36.97 24.23
C MET A 518 3.12 38.40 24.08
N SER A 519 3.23 38.92 22.85
CA SER A 519 3.65 40.30 22.62
C SER A 519 2.60 41.29 23.11
N LYS A 520 1.32 40.97 22.98
CA LYS A 520 0.23 41.77 23.54
C LYS A 520 0.26 41.76 25.07
N ASP A 521 0.38 40.57 25.67
CA ASP A 521 0.48 40.40 27.12
C ASP A 521 1.72 41.12 27.69
N LEU A 522 2.85 41.07 26.98
CA LEU A 522 4.08 41.76 27.37
C LEU A 522 3.88 43.28 27.33
N ALA A 523 3.21 43.81 26.30
CA ALA A 523 2.90 45.24 26.21
C ALA A 523 2.00 45.69 27.37
N GLU A 524 0.95 44.93 27.68
CA GLU A 524 0.05 45.21 28.82
C GLU A 524 0.79 45.13 30.15
N LYS A 525 1.59 44.07 30.38
CA LYS A 525 2.38 43.91 31.60
C LYS A 525 3.47 44.97 31.72
N LYS A 526 4.06 45.44 30.62
CA LYS A 526 5.08 46.50 30.63
C LYS A 526 4.49 47.81 31.14
N VAL A 527 3.27 48.18 30.71
CA VAL A 527 2.56 49.34 31.27
C VAL A 527 2.38 49.19 32.79
N GLY A 528 1.91 48.03 33.26
CA GLY A 528 1.75 47.78 34.69
C GLY A 528 3.06 47.75 35.49
N VAL A 529 4.18 47.34 34.88
CA VAL A 529 5.51 47.40 35.50
C VAL A 529 6.03 48.83 35.53
N ASP A 530 5.84 49.61 34.47
CA ASP A 530 6.26 51.02 34.42
C ASP A 530 5.46 51.87 35.43
N GLU A 531 4.15 51.62 35.59
CA GLU A 531 3.33 52.23 36.65
C GLU A 531 3.83 51.86 38.05
N LYS A 532 4.14 50.59 38.29
CA LYS A 532 4.71 50.14 39.58
C LYS A 532 6.12 50.67 39.80
N ALA A 533 6.94 50.81 38.76
CA ALA A 533 8.28 51.37 38.85
C ALA A 533 8.22 52.87 39.18
N LEU A 534 7.26 53.62 38.63
CA LEU A 534 6.95 54.99 39.03
C LEU A 534 6.48 55.08 40.48
N ALA A 535 5.61 54.16 40.91
CA ALA A 535 5.16 54.07 42.30
C ALA A 535 6.31 53.71 43.27
N VAL A 536 7.24 52.84 42.86
CA VAL A 536 8.44 52.52 43.66
C VAL A 536 9.42 53.69 43.64
N GLY A 537 9.58 54.39 42.53
CA GLY A 537 10.42 55.59 42.43
C GLY A 537 9.96 56.71 43.36
N THR A 538 8.66 56.99 43.38
CA THR A 538 8.05 57.93 44.33
C THR A 538 8.21 57.49 45.78
N LEU A 539 8.06 56.19 46.07
CA LEU A 539 8.34 55.63 47.41
C LEU A 539 9.81 55.76 47.81
N ILE A 540 10.75 55.60 46.88
CA ILE A 540 12.19 55.81 47.11
C ILE A 540 12.49 57.29 47.37
N GLU A 541 11.83 58.21 46.68
CA GLU A 541 11.94 59.65 46.95
C GLU A 541 11.42 59.99 48.36
N GLU A 542 10.25 59.46 48.76
CA GLU A 542 9.73 59.61 50.12
C GLU A 542 10.66 58.99 51.18
N ILE A 543 11.25 57.83 50.90
CA ILE A 543 12.24 57.19 51.80
C ILE A 543 13.51 58.02 51.87
N ASN A 544 13.96 58.63 50.77
CA ASN A 544 15.12 59.53 50.77
C ASN A 544 14.84 60.81 51.54
N GLU A 545 13.66 61.41 51.42
CA GLU A 545 13.26 62.55 52.26
C GLU A 545 13.25 62.17 53.74
N LYS A 546 12.67 61.01 54.08
CA LYS A 546 12.68 60.47 55.44
C LYS A 546 14.10 60.17 55.93
N SER A 547 14.98 59.65 55.07
CA SER A 547 16.40 59.40 55.37
C SER A 547 17.18 60.69 55.63
N ILE A 548 16.92 61.75 54.86
CA ILE A 548 17.51 63.09 55.09
C ILE A 548 17.04 63.67 56.43
N THR A 549 15.78 63.45 56.83
CA THR A 549 15.32 63.84 58.18
C THR A 549 15.98 63.02 59.29
N VAL A 550 16.18 61.71 59.10
CA VAL A 550 16.91 60.85 60.05
C VAL A 550 18.38 61.26 60.17
N ALA A 551 19.06 61.59 59.07
CA ALA A 551 20.44 62.08 59.08
C ALA A 551 20.60 63.45 59.76
N LYS A 552 19.57 64.32 59.70
CA LYS A 552 19.53 65.56 60.50
C LYS A 552 19.39 65.26 62.00
N HIS A 553 18.55 64.29 62.38
CA HIS A 553 18.44 63.84 63.76
C HIS A 553 19.74 63.16 64.26
N GLU A 554 20.46 62.45 63.39
CA GLU A 554 21.74 61.79 63.72
C GLU A 554 22.90 62.77 63.93
N LYS A 555 22.94 63.90 63.19
CA LYS A 555 23.92 64.98 63.45
C LYS A 555 23.68 65.68 64.80
N VAL A 556 22.42 65.89 65.18
CA VAL A 556 22.07 66.45 66.50
C VAL A 556 22.42 65.45 67.62
N ALA A 557 22.24 64.15 67.40
CA ALA A 557 22.62 63.10 68.35
C ALA A 557 24.14 62.95 68.51
N ASN A 558 24.94 63.10 67.44
CA ASN A 558 26.41 63.00 67.51
C ASN A 558 27.07 64.21 68.21
N GLU A 559 26.48 65.40 68.12
CA GLU A 559 26.95 66.57 68.88
C GLU A 559 26.65 66.40 70.40
N GLN A 560 25.51 65.78 70.74
CA GLN A 560 25.17 65.43 72.12
C GLN A 560 25.99 64.24 72.66
N ALA A 561 26.36 63.27 71.82
CA ALA A 561 27.18 62.12 72.21
C ALA A 561 28.63 62.50 72.58
N LYS A 562 29.19 63.56 71.97
CA LYS A 562 30.51 64.08 72.36
C LYS A 562 30.50 64.76 73.73
N GLN A 563 29.43 65.48 74.08
CA GLN A 563 29.27 66.06 75.43
C GLN A 563 29.07 64.96 76.49
N ILE A 564 28.33 63.89 76.18
CA ILE A 564 28.12 62.74 77.08
C ILE A 564 29.39 61.89 77.30
N ALA A 565 30.34 61.88 76.36
CA ALA A 565 31.61 61.16 76.51
C ALA A 565 32.56 61.87 77.49
N ASP A 566 32.61 63.21 77.48
CA ASP A 566 33.42 64.00 78.41
C ASP A 566 32.81 64.02 79.83
N ASP A 567 31.48 64.01 79.96
CA ASP A 567 30.79 63.95 81.26
C ASP A 567 30.87 62.56 81.93
N ASN A 568 30.94 61.47 81.16
CA ASN A 568 31.02 60.11 81.72
C ASN A 568 32.35 59.83 82.46
N VAL A 569 33.44 60.49 82.09
CA VAL A 569 34.74 60.37 82.78
C VAL A 569 34.70 61.06 84.15
N ILE A 570 33.90 62.12 84.29
CA ILE A 570 33.70 62.85 85.55
C ILE A 570 32.73 62.07 86.46
N ILE A 571 31.64 61.53 85.90
CA ILE A 571 30.62 60.75 86.63
C ILE A 571 31.19 59.44 87.20
N GLN A 572 32.10 58.74 86.50
CA GLN A 572 32.71 57.51 87.04
C GLN A 572 33.51 57.77 88.31
N ARG A 573 34.19 58.91 88.39
CA ARG A 573 35.02 59.28 89.54
C ARG A 573 34.18 59.73 90.74
N GLU A 574 33.09 60.45 90.50
CA GLU A 574 32.13 60.85 91.55
C GLU A 574 31.25 59.68 92.03
N LYS A 575 31.09 58.63 91.23
CA LYS A 575 30.32 57.42 91.60
C LYS A 575 31.08 56.51 92.58
N GLU A 576 32.40 56.35 92.43
CA GLU A 576 33.21 55.57 93.38
C GLU A 576 33.26 56.21 94.78
N ASP A 577 33.31 57.55 94.84
CA ASP A 577 33.27 58.31 96.09
C ASP A 577 31.85 58.31 96.74
N ALA A 578 30.78 58.19 95.95
CA ALA A 578 29.40 58.10 96.44
C ALA A 578 29.03 56.69 96.96
N ASP A 579 29.53 55.63 96.32
CA ASP A 579 29.27 54.24 96.73
C ASP A 579 29.99 53.87 98.06
N THR A 580 31.13 54.52 98.36
CA THR A 580 31.80 54.38 99.66
C THR A 580 31.02 55.09 100.79
N ALA A 581 30.39 56.24 100.52
CA ALA A 581 29.53 56.93 101.48
C ALA A 581 28.18 56.22 101.72
N LEU A 582 27.67 55.46 100.74
CA LEU A 582 26.43 54.67 100.86
C LEU A 582 26.60 53.43 101.75
N ALA A 583 27.78 52.78 101.71
CA ALA A 583 28.08 51.59 102.51
C ALA A 583 28.12 51.87 104.02
N GLU A 584 28.45 53.11 104.43
CA GLU A 584 28.47 53.53 105.83
C GLU A 584 27.08 53.86 106.41
N ALA A 585 26.09 54.18 105.55
CA ALA A 585 24.75 54.60 105.98
C ALA A 585 23.72 53.46 106.07
N LEU A 586 23.93 52.33 105.39
CA LEU A 586 23.03 51.16 105.39
C LEU A 586 22.87 50.46 106.77
N PRO A 587 23.92 50.31 107.60
CA PRO A 587 23.80 49.60 108.89
C PRO A 587 22.88 50.32 109.89
N ALA A 588 22.83 51.66 109.85
CA ALA A 588 21.99 52.45 110.76
C ALA A 588 20.50 52.37 110.39
N LEU A 589 20.18 52.25 109.10
CA LEU A 589 18.81 52.20 108.60
C LEU A 589 18.13 50.85 108.85
N ASP A 590 18.90 49.76 108.82
CA ASP A 590 18.43 48.40 109.12
C ASP A 590 18.16 48.19 110.63
N MET A 591 18.94 48.85 111.50
CA MET A 591 18.69 48.84 112.95
C MET A 591 17.37 49.55 113.31
N ALA A 592 17.07 50.69 112.68
CA ALA A 592 15.83 51.43 112.91
C ALA A 592 14.58 50.67 112.41
N ALA A 593 14.69 49.89 111.32
CA ALA A 593 13.58 49.07 110.82
C ALA A 593 13.24 47.89 111.76
N LYS A 594 14.26 47.22 112.32
CA LYS A 594 14.07 46.12 113.28
C LYS A 594 13.47 46.58 114.61
N ALA A 595 13.84 47.76 115.10
CA ALA A 595 13.30 48.33 116.33
C ALA A 595 11.77 48.56 116.26
N LEU A 596 11.23 48.76 115.05
CA LEU A 596 9.81 49.01 114.82
C LEU A 596 8.96 47.74 114.71
N GLU A 597 9.56 46.60 114.33
CA GLU A 597 8.90 45.29 114.36
C GLU A 597 8.73 44.75 115.80
N GLU A 598 9.56 45.20 116.75
CA GLU A 598 9.50 44.79 118.16
C GLU A 598 8.45 45.55 119.00
N LEU A 599 7.79 46.57 118.45
CA LEU A 599 6.77 47.38 119.15
C LEU A 599 5.38 46.73 119.06
N ASP A 600 4.84 46.31 120.19
CA ASP A 600 3.54 45.65 120.28
C ASP A 600 2.42 46.61 120.72
N LYS A 601 1.15 46.32 120.39
CA LYS A 601 0.00 47.19 120.73
C LYS A 601 -0.16 47.44 122.24
N LYS A 602 0.35 46.52 123.07
CA LYS A 602 0.37 46.64 124.53
C LYS A 602 1.32 47.75 125.00
N ASP A 603 2.46 47.91 124.34
CA ASP A 603 3.52 48.85 124.71
C ASP A 603 3.10 50.31 124.43
N ILE A 604 2.37 50.57 123.34
CA ILE A 604 1.75 51.88 123.06
C ILE A 604 0.64 52.21 124.07
N THR A 605 -0.11 51.19 124.51
CA THR A 605 -1.18 51.37 125.52
C THR A 605 -0.60 51.73 126.90
N GLU A 606 0.59 51.22 127.23
CA GLU A 606 1.33 51.57 128.45
C GLU A 606 1.64 53.07 128.51
N VAL A 607 2.28 53.61 127.47
CA VAL A 607 2.64 55.05 127.38
C VAL A 607 1.39 55.93 127.42
N LYS A 608 0.29 55.50 126.76
CA LYS A 608 -1.00 56.20 126.80
C LYS A 608 -1.64 56.25 128.19
N SER A 609 -1.47 55.20 129.00
CA SER A 609 -2.11 55.08 130.31
C SER A 609 -1.48 55.99 131.38
N MET A 610 -0.31 56.56 131.12
CA MET A 610 0.37 57.47 132.04
C MET A 610 -0.40 58.80 132.18
N ALA A 611 -0.76 59.15 133.42
CA ALA A 611 -1.46 60.41 133.72
C ALA A 611 -0.54 61.64 133.52
N SER A 612 0.75 61.51 133.84
CA SER A 612 1.82 62.46 133.54
C SER A 612 3.11 61.69 133.25
N PRO A 613 3.56 61.57 131.98
CA PRO A 613 4.75 60.80 131.63
C PRO A 613 6.05 61.51 132.07
N PRO A 614 7.15 60.77 132.31
CA PRO A 614 8.47 61.35 132.52
C PRO A 614 8.91 62.24 131.34
N ALA A 615 9.64 63.33 131.63
CA ALA A 615 10.06 64.30 130.60
C ALA A 615 10.73 63.66 129.35
N PRO A 616 11.59 62.63 129.47
CA PRO A 616 12.19 61.98 128.30
C PRO A 616 11.18 61.29 127.37
N VAL A 617 10.17 60.61 127.93
CA VAL A 617 9.10 59.97 127.14
C VAL A 617 8.25 61.01 126.44
N MET A 618 8.03 62.15 127.08
CA MET A 618 7.29 63.27 126.50
C MET A 618 8.03 63.90 125.33
N ILE A 619 9.36 64.04 125.41
CA ILE A 619 10.21 64.55 124.32
C ILE A 619 10.18 63.61 123.12
N VAL A 620 10.32 62.28 123.33
CA VAL A 620 10.24 61.30 122.24
C VAL A 620 8.87 61.34 121.56
N CYS A 621 7.78 61.40 122.33
CA CYS A 621 6.44 61.52 121.75
C CYS A 621 6.25 62.84 120.98
N GLN A 622 6.89 63.94 121.40
CA GLN A 622 6.91 65.21 120.67
C GLN A 622 7.70 65.12 119.36
N CYS A 623 8.81 64.38 119.34
CA CYS A 623 9.55 64.11 118.10
C CYS A 623 8.69 63.37 117.08
N VAL A 624 7.93 62.36 117.52
CA VAL A 624 6.98 61.62 116.65
C VAL A 624 5.84 62.54 116.17
N LEU A 625 5.33 63.45 117.00
CA LEU A 625 4.32 64.45 116.59
C LEU A 625 4.85 65.38 115.48
N ILE A 626 6.12 65.79 115.52
CA ILE A 626 6.74 66.65 114.49
C ILE A 626 6.83 65.93 113.15
N LEU A 627 7.02 64.60 113.17
CA LEU A 627 7.09 63.77 111.97
C LEU A 627 5.71 63.53 111.35
N ARG A 628 4.62 63.73 112.10
CA ARG A 628 3.22 63.63 111.63
C ARG A 628 2.92 62.35 110.82
N PRO A 629 3.16 61.15 111.37
CA PRO A 629 2.98 59.89 110.65
C PRO A 629 1.54 59.65 110.18
N LEU A 630 0.51 60.17 110.86
CA LEU A 630 -0.90 60.09 110.45
C LEU A 630 -1.35 61.30 109.59
N GLY A 631 -0.50 62.32 109.45
CA GLY A 631 -0.75 63.55 108.70
C GLY A 631 -1.76 64.51 109.34
N LYS A 632 -2.23 64.24 110.56
CA LYS A 632 -3.33 64.98 111.24
C LYS A 632 -2.93 65.51 112.62
N GLU A 633 -1.70 65.30 113.04
CA GLU A 633 -1.19 65.66 114.36
C GLU A 633 -0.94 67.17 114.49
N ASP A 634 -1.25 67.72 115.68
CA ASP A 634 -0.98 69.12 116.03
C ASP A 634 0.34 69.25 116.80
N GLU A 635 1.34 69.87 116.16
CA GLU A 635 2.68 70.09 116.73
C GLU A 635 2.67 70.93 118.03
N ASN A 636 1.65 71.79 118.23
CA ASN A 636 1.59 72.70 119.39
C ASN A 636 0.70 72.18 120.53
N GLY A 637 0.08 71.00 120.37
CA GLY A 637 -0.90 70.45 121.32
C GLY A 637 -0.31 69.69 122.52
N GLY A 638 1.03 69.65 122.67
CA GLY A 638 1.72 69.04 123.80
C GLY A 638 1.35 67.57 124.05
N TRP A 639 1.35 67.14 125.31
CA TRP A 639 1.00 65.76 125.69
C TRP A 639 -0.43 65.35 125.31
N ALA A 640 -1.38 66.29 125.27
CA ALA A 640 -2.76 65.99 124.87
C ALA A 640 -2.84 65.53 123.40
N ALA A 641 -2.11 66.19 122.49
CA ALA A 641 -1.99 65.76 121.09
C ALA A 641 -1.23 64.44 120.96
N ALA A 642 -0.15 64.24 121.73
CA ALA A 642 0.60 62.98 121.74
C ALA A 642 -0.29 61.81 122.19
N LYS A 643 -1.13 62.01 123.22
CA LYS A 643 -2.07 61.00 123.71
C LYS A 643 -3.17 60.66 122.70
N GLN A 644 -3.58 61.63 121.87
CA GLN A 644 -4.51 61.41 120.77
C GLN A 644 -3.87 60.59 119.64
N MET A 645 -2.63 60.91 119.26
CA MET A 645 -1.85 60.12 118.29
C MET A 645 -1.64 58.68 118.77
N LEU A 646 -1.22 58.48 120.02
CA LEU A 646 -1.05 57.15 120.63
C LEU A 646 -2.37 56.38 120.81
N SER A 647 -3.52 57.03 120.63
CA SER A 647 -4.83 56.38 120.68
C SER A 647 -5.29 55.83 119.32
N ASP A 648 -4.65 56.23 118.22
CA ASP A 648 -5.04 55.81 116.89
C ASP A 648 -4.59 54.36 116.62
N VAL A 649 -5.53 53.51 116.19
CA VAL A 649 -5.29 52.09 115.92
C VAL A 649 -4.35 51.89 114.72
N GLY A 650 -4.23 52.89 113.84
CA GLY A 650 -3.39 52.87 112.64
C GLY A 650 -1.96 53.35 112.83
N LEU A 651 -1.57 53.86 114.01
CA LEU A 651 -0.26 54.48 114.24
C LEU A 651 0.92 53.56 113.90
N LEU A 652 0.93 52.30 114.37
CA LEU A 652 2.01 51.35 114.10
C LEU A 652 2.25 51.13 112.60
N ARG A 653 1.16 51.01 111.83
CA ARG A 653 1.24 50.86 110.37
C ARG A 653 1.73 52.13 109.69
N ALA A 654 1.33 53.29 110.20
CA ALA A 654 1.77 54.58 109.69
C ALA A 654 3.27 54.81 109.93
N LEU A 655 3.83 54.34 111.04
CA LEU A 655 5.28 54.39 111.34
C LEU A 655 6.10 53.47 110.41
N GLN A 656 5.58 52.28 110.07
CA GLN A 656 6.25 51.34 109.14
C GLN A 656 6.28 51.82 107.69
N VAL A 657 5.20 52.47 107.24
CA VAL A 657 5.03 52.93 105.84
C VAL A 657 5.45 54.40 105.67
N TYR A 658 6.05 55.01 106.70
CA TYR A 658 6.43 56.41 106.69
C TYR A 658 7.47 56.69 105.59
N LYS A 659 7.18 57.65 104.70
CA LYS A 659 8.05 58.01 103.58
C LYS A 659 9.19 58.90 104.05
N LYS A 660 10.38 58.30 104.19
CA LYS A 660 11.60 58.95 104.71
C LYS A 660 12.09 60.10 103.81
N ASP A 661 11.85 60.03 102.51
CA ASP A 661 12.32 61.02 101.51
C ASP A 661 11.51 62.33 101.52
N ASP A 662 10.34 62.37 102.16
CA ASP A 662 9.45 63.54 102.20
C ASP A 662 9.69 64.43 103.45
N MET A 663 10.69 64.13 104.27
CA MET A 663 11.03 64.90 105.48
C MET A 663 11.58 66.28 105.12
N LYS A 664 10.97 67.35 105.67
CA LYS A 664 11.45 68.72 105.45
C LYS A 664 12.61 69.02 106.39
N ASP A 665 13.65 69.72 105.91
CA ASP A 665 14.81 70.15 106.72
C ASP A 665 14.42 70.88 108.02
N ARG A 666 13.30 71.61 108.00
CA ARG A 666 12.75 72.28 109.18
C ARG A 666 12.32 71.30 110.29
N GLN A 667 11.81 70.12 109.93
CA GLN A 667 11.42 69.07 110.88
C GLN A 667 12.66 68.41 111.49
N ILE A 668 13.65 68.07 110.67
CA ILE A 668 14.93 67.47 111.11
C ILE A 668 15.65 68.38 112.11
N LYS A 669 15.71 69.69 111.84
CA LYS A 669 16.36 70.66 112.71
C LYS A 669 15.68 70.76 114.08
N LYS A 670 14.34 70.81 114.12
CA LYS A 670 13.56 70.81 115.38
C LYS A 670 13.77 69.54 116.21
N ILE A 671 13.81 68.37 115.57
CA ILE A 671 14.01 67.09 116.27
C ILE A 671 15.41 67.03 116.90
N LYS A 672 16.45 67.43 116.15
CA LYS A 672 17.82 67.53 116.68
C LYS A 672 17.91 68.50 117.86
N GLU A 673 17.21 69.64 117.80
CA GLU A 673 17.14 70.61 118.90
C GLU A 673 16.41 70.05 120.15
N LEU A 674 15.37 69.22 119.98
CA LEU A 674 14.65 68.60 121.10
C LEU A 674 15.46 67.48 121.77
N LEU A 675 16.10 66.61 120.99
CA LEU A 675 16.95 65.53 121.51
C LEU A 675 18.24 66.06 122.16
N ALA A 676 18.72 67.23 121.76
CA ALA A 676 19.90 67.85 122.36
C ALA A 676 19.68 68.38 123.79
N LYS A 677 18.42 68.59 124.23
CA LYS A 677 18.12 69.17 125.55
C LYS A 677 18.50 68.25 126.72
N ASP A 678 18.31 66.94 126.57
CA ASP A 678 18.63 65.93 127.59
C ASP A 678 19.48 64.80 126.97
N LYS A 679 20.61 65.20 126.37
CA LYS A 679 21.45 64.34 125.51
C LYS A 679 21.89 63.03 126.17
N ASP A 680 22.21 63.06 127.47
CA ASP A 680 22.69 61.89 128.21
C ASP A 680 21.62 60.79 128.41
N VAL A 681 20.33 61.15 128.32
CA VAL A 681 19.20 60.22 128.51
C VAL A 681 18.81 59.50 127.21
N PHE A 682 19.09 60.12 126.05
CA PHE A 682 18.76 59.59 124.72
C PHE A 682 19.91 58.85 124.04
N GLU A 683 21.07 58.74 124.70
CA GLU A 683 22.20 57.94 124.22
C GLU A 683 22.21 56.53 124.86
N GLY A 684 22.35 55.50 124.04
CA GLY A 684 22.39 54.09 124.46
C GLY A 684 21.06 53.53 124.97
N ASP A 685 21.12 52.45 125.75
CA ASP A 685 19.94 51.73 126.27
C ASP A 685 19.27 52.43 127.48
N ASN A 686 19.69 53.66 127.84
CA ASN A 686 19.18 54.37 129.02
C ASN A 686 17.68 54.64 128.96
N MET A 687 17.15 54.97 127.77
CA MET A 687 15.72 55.17 127.56
C MET A 687 14.92 53.86 127.71
N LYS A 688 15.52 52.70 127.42
CA LYS A 688 14.89 51.37 127.59
C LYS A 688 14.55 51.08 129.05
N ASN A 689 15.34 51.60 129.99
CA ASN A 689 15.08 51.49 131.44
C ASN A 689 13.92 52.36 131.91
N ILE A 690 13.57 53.43 131.18
CA ILE A 690 12.49 54.37 131.53
C ILE A 690 11.16 53.93 130.88
N SER A 691 11.21 53.57 129.60
CA SER A 691 10.06 53.04 128.87
C SER A 691 10.55 52.25 127.67
N LYS A 692 10.19 50.96 127.62
CA LYS A 692 10.50 50.09 126.47
C LYS A 692 9.89 50.62 125.17
N ALA A 693 8.64 51.10 125.24
CA ALA A 693 7.93 51.70 124.12
C ALA A 693 8.58 53.03 123.66
N GLY A 694 9.00 53.87 124.61
CA GLY A 694 9.70 55.12 124.30
C GLY A 694 11.08 54.91 123.70
N PHE A 695 11.77 53.81 124.02
CA PHE A 695 13.02 53.44 123.39
C PHE A 695 12.84 52.99 121.93
N GLY A 696 11.81 52.17 121.65
CA GLY A 696 11.50 51.77 120.27
C GLY A 696 11.15 52.96 119.36
N LEU A 697 10.45 53.97 119.91
CA LEU A 697 10.14 55.21 119.20
C LEU A 697 11.32 56.20 119.07
N LEU A 698 12.40 56.01 119.85
CA LEU A 698 13.63 56.79 119.75
C LEU A 698 14.61 56.20 118.73
N GLN A 699 14.61 54.87 118.57
CA GLN A 699 15.41 54.18 117.56
C GLN A 699 14.85 54.34 116.15
N TRP A 700 13.54 54.55 116.04
CA TRP A 700 12.88 55.04 114.83
C TRP A 700 13.12 56.53 114.64
#